data_AF-A0A7J8AR18-F1
#
_entry.id   AF-A0A7J8AR18-F1
#
_cell.length_a   1.000
_cell.length_b   1.000
_cell.length_c   1.000
_cell.angle_alpha   90.00
_cell.angle_beta   90.00
_cell.angle_gamma   90.00
#
_symmetry.space_group_name_H-M   'P 1'
#
loop_
_entity.id
_entity.type
_entity.pdbx_description
1 polymer ?
#
loop_
_entity_poly.entity_id
_entity_poly.type
_entity_poly.pdbx_seq_one_letter_code
_entity_poly.pdbx_strand_id
1 'polypeptide(L)'
;MVFPLMPTQEDKDDEDEDEEPSGEKAKRKSPEERNQPPSDLARHDVIKGLLATNLLPRLRYVLEVTCPGPSVVLDILAVLIRLARHSLESATRVLECPRLIETIVREFLPTSWSPVGVGPTPSLHNVPCAAAMKLLRVLASAGRNIAARLLSSFDLRSCLCRFIAEAPQELALPPEEAEMLITESFRLWAVAASYGQGCDLYRELYPVLIRALQVMPKELSTHLPQPLSMQRIASLLTVLTQLTLAASSTALQPSSDSAEASLSATPSLITWTQVSGPKPLVEPCLRQTLKLLPRPEMWHALGPVPTACLLFLDAYYRTWSQQPDLCPGDWLQDMERLSEELLLPLLSQPTLGSLWDSLGRCSPLCNPQSCAPVPEALPSLVSLGCMGGCPPFSLAGSASPFPVLTSLLTLFNTLARIHKGLCGQLAAVLAAPGLQSYFLQCVAPAAAPLLTPFSVWALRHEYHLQYLALTLAQRAATFQPVPATNAALHHGMALALLSRLLPGSEHLAHELLLSFVFRLEFLPERASGGPEAADFSDQLSLGSSRDAGCGRGALLAQACQDLPSIRSCYLTHCSLTRASLLASQALYRGELQRVPSLLLPLPKEPLLPTDWPFLPLIHLYHRASDTPSGLPPADTVGTAMRALQWVLVLESWRPQALWAVPPGARLARLMCVFLIDSELFRETPIQRLVAALLARLCQPEVLPNLNLDCPLPGLTSFPDLYASVLEHFEAVSFGDHLFGALVLLPLQRRFSVTFRLALFGEHVGALRALGLPLTQLPVSLECYTGPPEDNLDLLQLYFRALVTGALRPHWCPVLYAVTVAHVNSFIFSQDPKSSDEVKAARRSMLQKTWLLADEGLRKHLLHYKLPNSLLPEGFELYAQLPTLHQQYLQRLTLGMTQNGVSET
;
A
#
# COMPACT_ATOMS: atom_id res chain seq x y z
N MET A 1 0.60 -20.41 -2.47
CA MET A 1 -0.34 -20.84 -1.41
C MET A 1 -1.58 -19.97 -1.47
N VAL A 2 -2.76 -20.48 -1.12
CA VAL A 2 -3.97 -19.65 -0.95
C VAL A 2 -3.95 -19.11 0.47
N PHE A 3 -3.88 -17.79 0.62
CA PHE A 3 -3.85 -17.12 1.92
C PHE A 3 -5.27 -16.90 2.44
N PRO A 4 -5.76 -17.63 3.45
CA PRO A 4 -7.02 -17.28 4.11
C PRO A 4 -6.89 -15.95 4.86
N LEU A 5 -7.86 -15.05 4.68
CA LEU A 5 -7.91 -13.76 5.38
C LEU A 5 -8.74 -13.84 6.66
N MET A 6 -8.34 -13.07 7.67
CA MET A 6 -9.03 -12.89 8.95
C MET A 6 -9.55 -11.47 9.08
N PRO A 7 -10.81 -11.19 9.43
CA PRO A 7 -11.23 -9.86 9.86
C PRO A 7 -10.41 -9.30 11.05
N THR A 8 -10.36 -7.97 11.11
CA THR A 8 -9.48 -7.12 11.94
C THR A 8 -9.46 -7.47 13.42
N GLN A 9 -8.25 -7.60 13.98
CA GLN A 9 -7.98 -7.27 15.38
C GLN A 9 -7.93 -5.74 15.49
N GLU A 10 -8.58 -5.17 16.49
CA GLU A 10 -8.22 -3.83 16.96
C GLU A 10 -6.95 -4.03 17.77
N ASP A 11 -5.80 -3.84 17.14
CA ASP A 11 -4.57 -3.63 17.87
C ASP A 11 -4.71 -2.26 18.52
N LYS A 12 -4.79 -2.25 19.85
CA LYS A 12 -4.53 -1.03 20.62
C LYS A 12 -3.05 -0.75 20.44
N ASP A 13 -2.74 0.43 19.92
CA ASP A 13 -1.40 0.98 19.92
C ASP A 13 -0.94 1.10 21.39
N ASP A 14 -0.24 0.09 21.89
CA ASP A 14 0.55 0.21 23.12
C ASP A 14 1.91 0.82 22.69
N GLU A 15 1.94 2.14 22.55
CA GLU A 15 3.16 2.91 22.75
C GLU A 15 3.51 2.81 24.24
N ASP A 16 4.49 1.99 24.60
CA ASP A 16 5.17 2.10 25.89
C ASP A 16 6.65 1.74 25.70
N GLU A 17 7.48 2.71 26.08
CA GLU A 17 8.93 2.76 25.97
C GLU A 17 9.65 1.66 26.76
N ASP A 18 10.92 1.47 26.40
CA ASP A 18 11.89 0.57 27.02
C ASP A 18 12.01 0.73 28.55
N GLU A 19 11.72 -0.33 29.31
CA GLU A 19 12.40 -0.61 30.59
C GLU A 19 12.67 -2.12 30.73
N GLU A 20 13.92 -2.49 31.00
CA GLU A 20 14.41 -3.84 31.28
C GLU A 20 13.84 -4.45 32.59
N PRO A 21 13.86 -5.78 32.77
CA PRO A 21 12.85 -6.49 33.55
C PRO A 21 13.22 -6.66 35.03
N SER A 22 12.21 -6.60 35.90
CA SER A 22 12.28 -7.27 37.20
C SER A 22 10.93 -7.82 37.65
N GLY A 23 10.92 -9.11 38.01
CA GLY A 23 9.98 -9.70 38.97
C GLY A 23 8.60 -10.12 38.45
N GLU A 24 8.38 -11.43 38.38
CA GLU A 24 7.10 -12.12 38.26
C GLU A 24 5.90 -11.37 38.88
N LYS A 25 4.94 -10.98 38.05
CA LYS A 25 3.52 -10.80 38.42
C LYS A 25 2.65 -10.79 37.16
N ALA A 26 1.70 -11.72 37.10
CA ALA A 26 0.69 -11.80 36.05
C ALA A 26 -0.08 -10.47 35.91
N LYS A 27 0.16 -9.74 34.81
CA LYS A 27 -0.56 -8.50 34.44
C LYS A 27 -2.01 -8.88 34.10
N ARG A 28 -2.94 -8.53 34.99
CA ARG A 28 -4.39 -8.58 34.75
C ARG A 28 -4.73 -7.61 33.61
N LYS A 29 -5.35 -8.12 32.54
CA LYS A 29 -6.01 -7.29 31.51
C LYS A 29 -7.10 -6.42 32.17
N SER A 30 -7.24 -5.18 31.69
CA SER A 30 -8.20 -4.19 32.18
C SER A 30 -9.67 -4.69 32.08
N PRO A 31 -10.56 -4.28 33.01
CA PRO A 31 -11.89 -4.89 33.17
C PRO A 31 -12.97 -4.35 32.21
N GLU A 32 -12.67 -3.38 31.33
CA GLU A 32 -13.70 -2.68 30.54
C GLU A 32 -14.12 -3.41 29.25
N GLU A 33 -13.26 -4.26 28.66
CA GLU A 33 -13.62 -5.03 27.45
C GLU A 33 -14.59 -6.19 27.72
N ARG A 34 -14.81 -6.58 28.98
CA ARG A 34 -15.58 -7.79 29.32
C ARG A 34 -17.09 -7.55 29.51
N ASN A 35 -17.55 -6.30 29.51
CA ASN A 35 -18.89 -5.93 29.97
C ASN A 35 -19.79 -5.25 28.93
N GLN A 36 -19.49 -5.33 27.63
CA GLN A 36 -20.48 -4.96 26.61
C GLN A 36 -21.49 -6.10 26.39
N PRO A 37 -22.80 -5.82 26.34
CA PRO A 37 -23.80 -6.86 26.10
C PRO A 37 -23.62 -7.45 24.69
N PRO A 38 -23.91 -8.75 24.50
CA PRO A 38 -23.70 -9.45 23.23
C PRO A 38 -24.43 -8.82 22.05
N SER A 39 -25.52 -8.07 22.31
CA SER A 39 -26.25 -7.29 21.30
C SER A 39 -25.44 -6.12 20.73
N ASP A 40 -24.64 -5.46 21.56
CA ASP A 40 -23.83 -4.30 21.14
C ASP A 40 -22.54 -4.76 20.47
N LEU A 41 -21.96 -5.88 20.92
CA LEU A 41 -20.86 -6.56 20.24
C LEU A 41 -21.30 -7.05 18.85
N ALA A 42 -22.49 -7.63 18.71
CA ALA A 42 -23.01 -8.12 17.43
C ALA A 42 -23.27 -7.01 16.39
N ARG A 43 -23.47 -5.75 16.83
CA ARG A 43 -23.60 -4.59 15.93
C ARG A 43 -22.28 -4.26 15.22
N HIS A 44 -21.16 -4.53 15.87
CA HIS A 44 -19.82 -4.28 15.33
C HIS A 44 -19.24 -5.54 14.69
N ASP A 45 -19.39 -6.69 15.35
CA ASP A 45 -18.88 -8.00 14.92
C ASP A 45 -19.83 -9.12 15.35
N VAL A 46 -20.57 -9.65 14.35
CA VAL A 46 -21.55 -10.73 14.53
C VAL A 46 -20.91 -12.00 15.11
N ILE A 47 -19.65 -12.31 14.77
CA ILE A 47 -18.99 -13.54 15.19
C ILE A 47 -18.53 -13.43 16.64
N LYS A 48 -17.92 -12.30 17.03
CA LYS A 48 -17.61 -12.03 18.45
C LYS A 48 -18.89 -12.02 19.30
N GLY A 49 -19.97 -11.41 18.80
CA GLY A 49 -21.28 -11.43 19.45
C GLY A 49 -21.82 -12.86 19.64
N LEU A 50 -21.76 -13.72 18.60
CA LEU A 50 -22.19 -15.12 18.69
C LEU A 50 -21.35 -15.93 19.69
N LEU A 51 -20.03 -15.75 19.72
CA LEU A 51 -19.16 -16.44 20.67
C LEU A 51 -19.46 -16.03 22.13
N ALA A 52 -19.88 -14.79 22.37
CA ALA A 52 -20.33 -14.32 23.68
C ALA A 52 -21.62 -14.98 24.16
N THR A 53 -22.45 -15.55 23.27
CA THR A 53 -23.70 -16.25 23.64
C THR A 53 -23.53 -17.71 24.09
N ASN A 54 -22.30 -18.19 24.29
CA ASN A 54 -22.00 -19.60 24.59
C ASN A 54 -22.57 -20.58 23.55
N LEU A 55 -22.43 -20.22 22.26
CA LEU A 55 -22.90 -21.06 21.15
C LEU A 55 -22.17 -22.41 21.06
N LEU A 56 -20.85 -22.45 21.26
CA LEU A 56 -20.02 -23.65 21.03
C LEU A 56 -20.44 -24.87 21.88
N PRO A 57 -20.65 -24.75 23.22
CA PRO A 57 -21.15 -25.87 24.01
C PRO A 57 -22.54 -26.37 23.58
N ARG A 58 -23.40 -25.47 23.09
CA ARG A 58 -24.74 -25.83 22.59
C ARG A 58 -24.65 -26.61 21.27
N LEU A 59 -23.80 -26.17 20.34
CA LEU A 59 -23.55 -26.90 19.09
C LEU A 59 -22.96 -28.28 19.37
N ARG A 60 -22.03 -28.38 20.33
CA ARG A 60 -21.51 -29.67 20.78
C ARG A 60 -22.62 -30.59 21.29
N TYR A 61 -23.49 -30.10 22.19
CA TYR A 61 -24.60 -30.89 22.73
C TYR A 61 -25.51 -31.40 21.62
N VAL A 62 -25.79 -30.57 20.60
CA VAL A 62 -26.60 -30.97 19.45
C VAL A 62 -25.93 -32.11 18.68
N LEU A 63 -24.64 -32.01 18.37
CA LEU A 63 -23.90 -33.04 17.64
C LEU A 63 -23.76 -34.35 18.42
N GLU A 64 -23.48 -34.27 19.73
CA GLU A 64 -23.16 -35.41 20.60
C GLU A 64 -24.41 -36.13 21.14
N VAL A 65 -25.47 -35.39 21.50
CA VAL A 65 -26.63 -35.94 22.24
C VAL A 65 -27.88 -36.03 21.38
N THR A 66 -28.17 -35.00 20.57
CA THR A 66 -29.44 -34.96 19.82
C THR A 66 -29.38 -35.68 18.48
N CYS A 67 -28.18 -35.95 17.96
CA CYS A 67 -27.93 -36.63 16.68
C CYS A 67 -28.86 -36.19 15.54
N PRO A 68 -28.79 -34.91 15.11
CA PRO A 68 -29.74 -34.36 14.15
C PRO A 68 -29.52 -34.90 12.73
N GLY A 69 -30.49 -34.65 11.85
CA GLY A 69 -30.41 -35.05 10.44
C GLY A 69 -29.25 -34.41 9.66
N PRO A 70 -28.94 -34.92 8.45
CA PRO A 70 -27.77 -34.55 7.66
C PRO A 70 -27.59 -33.04 7.40
N SER A 71 -28.68 -32.36 7.04
CA SER A 71 -28.66 -30.92 6.73
C SER A 71 -28.20 -30.09 7.93
N VAL A 72 -28.74 -30.37 9.12
CA VAL A 72 -28.41 -29.67 10.35
C VAL A 72 -26.94 -29.90 10.73
N VAL A 73 -26.42 -31.11 10.55
CA VAL A 73 -24.99 -31.40 10.79
C VAL A 73 -24.11 -30.56 9.85
N LEU A 74 -24.44 -30.52 8.56
CA LEU A 74 -23.70 -29.73 7.57
C LEU A 74 -23.77 -28.22 7.86
N ASP A 75 -24.92 -27.71 8.31
CA ASP A 75 -25.09 -26.31 8.72
C ASP A 75 -24.24 -25.99 9.95
N ILE A 76 -24.21 -26.87 10.95
CA ILE A 76 -23.37 -26.71 12.15
C ILE A 76 -21.89 -26.69 11.76
N LEU A 77 -21.44 -27.63 10.92
CA LEU A 77 -20.06 -27.65 10.43
C LEU A 77 -19.74 -26.37 9.62
N ALA A 78 -20.68 -25.88 8.80
CA ALA A 78 -20.51 -24.63 8.07
C ALA A 78 -20.38 -23.42 9.00
N VAL A 79 -21.17 -23.36 10.08
CA VAL A 79 -21.04 -22.32 11.12
C VAL A 79 -19.68 -22.41 11.80
N LEU A 80 -19.23 -23.60 12.24
CA LEU A 80 -17.92 -23.79 12.86
C LEU A 80 -16.77 -23.40 11.92
N ILE A 81 -16.87 -23.72 10.63
CA ILE A 81 -15.89 -23.30 9.62
C ILE A 81 -15.83 -21.77 9.51
N ARG A 82 -16.98 -21.08 9.54
CA ARG A 82 -17.03 -19.62 9.50
C ARG A 82 -16.44 -18.99 10.76
N LEU A 83 -16.73 -19.54 11.95
CA LEU A 83 -16.14 -19.10 13.21
C LEU A 83 -14.62 -19.26 13.21
N ALA A 84 -14.11 -20.42 12.79
CA ALA A 84 -12.68 -20.70 12.74
C ALA A 84 -11.90 -19.84 11.74
N ARG A 85 -12.56 -19.30 10.70
CA ARG A 85 -11.96 -18.37 9.72
C ARG A 85 -11.92 -16.91 10.20
N HIS A 86 -12.53 -16.60 11.33
CA HIS A 86 -12.74 -15.22 11.75
C HIS A 86 -11.52 -14.58 12.40
N SER A 87 -10.97 -15.19 13.44
CA SER A 87 -9.73 -14.74 14.09
C SER A 87 -8.98 -15.96 14.65
N LEU A 88 -7.68 -15.80 14.90
CA LEU A 88 -6.90 -16.80 15.65
C LEU A 88 -7.56 -17.07 17.01
N GLU A 89 -8.11 -16.03 17.65
CA GLU A 89 -8.89 -16.13 18.87
C GLU A 89 -10.15 -17.00 18.68
N SER A 90 -10.94 -16.78 17.63
CA SER A 90 -12.12 -17.62 17.36
C SER A 90 -11.74 -19.07 17.09
N ALA A 91 -10.67 -19.32 16.34
CA ALA A 91 -10.17 -20.67 16.04
C ALA A 91 -9.68 -21.39 17.31
N THR A 92 -8.93 -20.70 18.17
CA THR A 92 -8.48 -21.24 19.46
C THR A 92 -9.66 -21.55 20.38
N ARG A 93 -10.68 -20.69 20.45
CA ARG A 93 -11.90 -20.93 21.23
C ARG A 93 -12.69 -22.15 20.74
N VAL A 94 -12.72 -22.40 19.44
CA VAL A 94 -13.31 -23.63 18.86
C VAL A 94 -12.51 -24.87 19.27
N LEU A 95 -11.17 -24.80 19.20
CA LEU A 95 -10.28 -25.91 19.60
C LEU A 95 -10.33 -26.21 21.10
N GLU A 96 -10.42 -25.18 21.93
CA GLU A 96 -10.47 -25.28 23.40
C GLU A 96 -11.84 -25.70 23.93
N CYS A 97 -12.89 -25.65 23.10
CA CYS A 97 -14.21 -26.12 23.50
C CYS A 97 -14.14 -27.62 23.85
N PRO A 98 -14.39 -28.00 25.12
CA PRO A 98 -14.09 -29.34 25.60
C PRO A 98 -14.93 -30.37 24.84
N ARG A 99 -14.28 -31.46 24.40
CA ARG A 99 -14.87 -32.59 23.63
C ARG A 99 -15.49 -32.24 22.26
N LEU A 100 -15.47 -30.98 21.81
CA LEU A 100 -16.08 -30.63 20.52
C LEU A 100 -15.32 -31.27 19.36
N ILE A 101 -14.00 -31.05 19.28
CA ILE A 101 -13.16 -31.63 18.22
C ILE A 101 -13.10 -33.16 18.31
N GLU A 102 -13.04 -33.72 19.53
CA GLU A 102 -13.09 -35.17 19.76
C GLU A 102 -14.38 -35.78 19.19
N THR A 103 -15.53 -35.16 19.44
CA THR A 103 -16.82 -35.60 18.91
C THR A 103 -16.81 -35.51 17.38
N ILE A 104 -16.27 -34.43 16.81
CA ILE A 104 -16.23 -34.24 15.35
C ILE A 104 -15.38 -35.32 14.68
N VAL A 105 -14.20 -35.60 15.23
CA VAL A 105 -13.31 -36.65 14.68
C VAL A 105 -13.95 -38.02 14.83
N ARG A 106 -14.49 -38.34 16.01
CA ARG A 106 -15.09 -39.65 16.30
C ARG A 106 -16.32 -39.93 15.43
N GLU A 107 -17.25 -38.99 15.35
CA GLU A 107 -18.55 -39.20 14.70
C GLU A 107 -18.52 -38.92 13.19
N PHE A 108 -17.66 -38.01 12.71
CA PHE A 108 -17.68 -37.54 11.31
C PHE A 108 -16.37 -37.77 10.55
N LEU A 109 -15.35 -38.35 11.18
CA LEU A 109 -14.13 -38.85 10.52
C LEU A 109 -13.71 -40.24 11.05
N PRO A 110 -14.62 -41.22 11.14
CA PRO A 110 -14.26 -42.55 11.60
C PRO A 110 -13.37 -43.26 10.57
N THR A 111 -12.43 -44.08 11.05
CA THR A 111 -11.56 -44.91 10.20
C THR A 111 -12.23 -46.20 9.69
N SER A 112 -13.42 -46.52 10.23
CA SER A 112 -14.26 -47.65 9.82
C SER A 112 -15.73 -47.24 9.82
N TRP A 113 -16.47 -47.56 8.75
CA TRP A 113 -17.89 -47.23 8.59
C TRP A 113 -18.61 -48.29 7.74
N SER A 114 -19.95 -48.31 7.80
CA SER A 114 -20.78 -49.17 6.96
C SER A 114 -20.96 -48.57 5.56
N PRO A 115 -20.96 -49.38 4.48
CA PRO A 115 -21.09 -48.86 3.11
C PRO A 115 -22.40 -48.08 2.93
N VAL A 116 -22.27 -46.86 2.43
CA VAL A 116 -23.40 -45.97 2.17
C VAL A 116 -23.94 -46.22 0.76
N GLY A 117 -25.20 -46.65 0.65
CA GLY A 117 -25.86 -46.87 -0.64
C GLY A 117 -26.20 -45.58 -1.39
N VAL A 118 -26.54 -45.71 -2.68
CA VAL A 118 -26.98 -44.60 -3.54
C VAL A 118 -28.42 -44.21 -3.17
N GLY A 119 -28.58 -43.32 -2.19
CA GLY A 119 -29.87 -42.80 -1.72
C GLY A 119 -29.67 -41.71 -0.66
N PRO A 120 -30.72 -40.96 -0.26
CA PRO A 120 -30.62 -39.97 0.80
C PRO A 120 -30.20 -40.66 2.10
N THR A 121 -29.04 -40.27 2.65
CA THR A 121 -28.51 -40.87 3.86
C THR A 121 -29.42 -40.54 5.05
N PRO A 122 -29.88 -41.55 5.82
CA PRO A 122 -30.76 -41.30 6.95
C PRO A 122 -30.05 -40.60 8.12
N SER A 123 -28.72 -40.72 8.21
CA SER A 123 -27.86 -40.03 9.18
C SER A 123 -26.43 -39.89 8.65
N LEU A 124 -25.72 -38.85 9.09
CA LEU A 124 -24.28 -38.63 8.83
C LEU A 124 -23.39 -39.10 9.99
N HIS A 125 -23.97 -39.52 11.12
CA HIS A 125 -23.20 -40.01 12.27
C HIS A 125 -22.52 -41.35 11.94
N ASN A 126 -21.25 -41.48 12.32
CA ASN A 126 -20.36 -42.59 11.98
C ASN A 126 -20.11 -42.76 10.47
N VAL A 127 -20.29 -41.69 9.69
CA VAL A 127 -19.94 -41.63 8.27
C VAL A 127 -18.92 -40.50 8.05
N PRO A 128 -17.80 -40.76 7.36
CA PRO A 128 -16.81 -39.73 7.11
C PRO A 128 -17.36 -38.62 6.20
N CYS A 129 -17.10 -37.37 6.57
CA CYS A 129 -17.62 -36.19 5.88
C CYS A 129 -16.50 -35.20 5.50
N ALA A 130 -16.49 -34.76 4.23
CA ALA A 130 -15.53 -33.79 3.71
C ALA A 130 -15.62 -32.43 4.43
N ALA A 131 -16.81 -32.02 4.88
CA ALA A 131 -16.99 -30.77 5.64
C ALA A 131 -16.28 -30.82 7.01
N ALA A 132 -16.25 -31.98 7.67
CA ALA A 132 -15.52 -32.15 8.92
C ALA A 132 -14.01 -32.05 8.69
N MET A 133 -13.48 -32.70 7.65
CA MET A 133 -12.07 -32.58 7.26
C MET A 133 -11.68 -31.13 6.92
N LYS A 134 -12.57 -30.41 6.22
CA LYS A 134 -12.40 -28.98 5.90
C LYS A 134 -12.33 -28.10 7.14
N LEU A 135 -13.14 -28.37 8.17
CA LEU A 135 -13.06 -27.66 9.46
C LEU A 135 -11.68 -27.84 10.11
N LEU A 136 -11.17 -29.07 10.16
CA LEU A 136 -9.85 -29.35 10.72
C LEU A 136 -8.74 -28.67 9.94
N ARG A 137 -8.81 -28.67 8.60
CA ARG A 137 -7.87 -27.90 7.76
C ARG A 137 -7.91 -26.41 8.08
N VAL A 138 -9.10 -25.82 8.22
CA VAL A 138 -9.26 -24.40 8.53
C VAL A 138 -8.65 -24.08 9.90
N LEU A 139 -8.91 -24.92 10.91
CA LEU A 139 -8.28 -24.78 12.23
C LEU A 139 -6.76 -24.93 12.16
N ALA A 140 -6.24 -25.92 11.44
CA ALA A 140 -4.80 -26.10 11.24
C ALA A 140 -4.16 -24.89 10.53
N SER A 141 -4.88 -24.28 9.58
CA SER A 141 -4.42 -23.07 8.88
C SER A 141 -4.27 -21.88 9.83
N ALA A 142 -4.95 -21.90 10.99
CA ALA A 142 -4.93 -20.80 11.94
C ALA A 142 -3.58 -20.61 12.63
N GLY A 143 -2.81 -21.67 12.84
CA GLY A 143 -1.47 -21.56 13.38
C GLY A 143 -0.75 -22.88 13.56
N ARG A 144 0.58 -22.80 13.58
CA ARG A 144 1.50 -23.95 13.74
C ARG A 144 1.17 -24.82 14.95
N ASN A 145 0.86 -24.19 16.10
CA ASN A 145 0.57 -24.89 17.34
C ASN A 145 -0.79 -25.60 17.30
N ILE A 146 -1.77 -25.01 16.62
CA ILE A 146 -3.09 -25.64 16.42
C ILE A 146 -2.93 -26.86 15.53
N ALA A 147 -2.19 -26.75 14.42
CA ALA A 147 -1.89 -27.89 13.54
C ALA A 147 -1.19 -29.03 14.29
N ALA A 148 -0.18 -28.73 15.12
CA ALA A 148 0.53 -29.72 15.91
C ALA A 148 -0.39 -30.46 16.91
N ARG A 149 -1.26 -29.72 17.60
CA ARG A 149 -2.25 -30.29 18.52
C ARG A 149 -3.26 -31.15 17.78
N LEU A 150 -3.74 -30.72 16.62
CA LEU A 150 -4.66 -31.49 15.79
C LEU A 150 -4.06 -32.84 15.36
N LEU A 151 -2.80 -32.85 14.93
CA LEU A 151 -2.11 -34.07 14.50
C LEU A 151 -1.80 -35.04 15.66
N SER A 152 -1.38 -34.51 16.81
CA SER A 152 -0.92 -35.33 17.95
C SER A 152 -2.03 -35.77 18.90
N SER A 153 -3.02 -34.90 19.15
CA SER A 153 -4.00 -35.12 20.23
C SER A 153 -5.30 -35.77 19.77
N PHE A 154 -5.60 -35.78 18.46
CA PHE A 154 -6.89 -36.24 17.92
C PHE A 154 -6.75 -37.34 16.86
N ASP A 155 -5.65 -38.09 16.86
CA ASP A 155 -5.36 -39.21 15.93
C ASP A 155 -5.59 -38.88 14.44
N LEU A 156 -5.35 -37.62 14.05
CA LEU A 156 -5.61 -37.17 12.69
C LEU A 156 -4.63 -37.79 11.68
N ARG A 157 -3.48 -38.28 12.16
CA ARG A 157 -2.51 -39.03 11.36
C ARG A 157 -3.11 -40.33 10.80
N SER A 158 -3.79 -41.11 11.63
CA SER A 158 -4.41 -42.37 11.18
C SER A 158 -5.55 -42.10 10.18
N CYS A 159 -6.34 -41.05 10.43
CA CYS A 159 -7.40 -40.60 9.54
C CYS A 159 -6.85 -40.23 8.15
N LEU A 160 -5.78 -39.42 8.11
CA LEU A 160 -5.10 -39.06 6.86
C LEU A 160 -4.57 -40.29 6.12
N CYS A 161 -3.92 -41.23 6.81
CA CYS A 161 -3.45 -42.47 6.19
C CYS A 161 -4.61 -43.27 5.59
N ARG A 162 -5.72 -43.43 6.34
CA ARG A 162 -6.88 -44.21 5.91
C ARG A 162 -7.55 -43.62 4.67
N PHE A 163 -7.74 -42.31 4.61
CA PHE A 163 -8.43 -41.66 3.50
C PHE A 163 -7.54 -41.50 2.27
N ILE A 164 -6.22 -41.33 2.43
CA ILE A 164 -5.30 -41.18 1.31
C ILE A 164 -4.92 -42.54 0.70
N ALA A 165 -4.89 -43.62 1.48
CA ALA A 165 -4.42 -44.94 1.04
C ALA A 165 -5.26 -45.60 -0.06
N GLU A 166 -6.57 -45.32 -0.10
CA GLU A 166 -7.52 -45.95 -1.02
C GLU A 166 -7.89 -45.01 -2.18
N ALA A 167 -8.23 -45.60 -3.34
CA ALA A 167 -8.73 -44.82 -4.47
C ALA A 167 -10.16 -44.32 -4.20
N PRO A 168 -10.60 -43.19 -4.80
CA PRO A 168 -11.95 -42.67 -4.61
C PRO A 168 -13.06 -43.66 -4.96
N GLN A 169 -12.81 -44.56 -5.93
CA GLN A 169 -13.76 -45.59 -6.34
C GLN A 169 -13.85 -46.76 -5.36
N GLU A 170 -12.84 -46.93 -4.51
CA GLU A 170 -12.73 -48.03 -3.55
C GLU A 170 -13.29 -47.62 -2.16
N LEU A 171 -13.41 -46.31 -1.92
CA LEU A 171 -14.07 -45.82 -0.71
C LEU A 171 -15.56 -46.17 -0.74
N ALA A 172 -16.06 -46.73 0.35
CA ALA A 172 -17.48 -47.07 0.54
C ALA A 172 -18.36 -45.84 0.80
N LEU A 173 -18.25 -44.83 -0.05
CA LEU A 173 -18.96 -43.55 -0.03
C LEU A 173 -19.47 -43.19 -1.44
N PRO A 174 -20.41 -42.24 -1.55
CA PRO A 174 -20.74 -41.63 -2.84
C PRO A 174 -19.48 -41.06 -3.52
N PRO A 175 -19.33 -41.20 -4.85
CA PRO A 175 -18.08 -40.85 -5.55
C PRO A 175 -17.71 -39.38 -5.40
N GLU A 176 -18.69 -38.47 -5.39
CA GLU A 176 -18.45 -37.03 -5.19
C GLU A 176 -17.93 -36.72 -3.78
N GLU A 177 -18.50 -37.35 -2.76
CA GLU A 177 -18.08 -37.17 -1.36
C GLU A 177 -16.69 -37.79 -1.12
N ALA A 178 -16.40 -38.95 -1.71
CA ALA A 178 -15.09 -39.58 -1.67
C ALA A 178 -14.00 -38.67 -2.27
N GLU A 179 -14.25 -38.11 -3.47
CA GLU A 179 -13.35 -37.15 -4.11
C GLU A 179 -13.12 -35.89 -3.25
N MET A 180 -14.19 -35.32 -2.68
CA MET A 180 -14.09 -34.14 -1.80
C MET A 180 -13.33 -34.44 -0.51
N LEU A 181 -13.58 -35.59 0.13
CA LEU A 181 -12.93 -36.00 1.36
C LEU A 181 -11.43 -36.23 1.15
N ILE A 182 -11.05 -36.96 0.09
CA ILE A 182 -9.65 -37.18 -0.27
C ILE A 182 -8.96 -35.84 -0.60
N THR A 183 -9.64 -34.96 -1.34
CA THR A 183 -9.12 -33.63 -1.66
C THR A 183 -8.87 -32.79 -0.41
N GLU A 184 -9.82 -32.72 0.53
CA GLU A 184 -9.64 -31.99 1.78
C GLU A 184 -8.58 -32.64 2.69
N SER A 185 -8.41 -33.98 2.62
CA SER A 185 -7.33 -34.70 3.32
C SER A 185 -5.95 -34.30 2.80
N PHE A 186 -5.75 -34.25 1.47
CA PHE A 186 -4.53 -33.71 0.88
C PHE A 186 -4.33 -32.24 1.22
N ARG A 187 -5.37 -31.41 1.18
CA ARG A 187 -5.26 -29.99 1.56
C ARG A 187 -4.88 -29.80 3.04
N LEU A 188 -5.42 -30.61 3.96
CA LEU A 188 -5.02 -30.62 5.36
C LEU A 188 -3.55 -31.02 5.51
N TRP A 189 -3.13 -32.09 4.82
CA TRP A 189 -1.73 -32.53 4.87
C TRP A 189 -0.79 -31.48 4.29
N ALA A 190 -1.17 -30.79 3.21
CA ALA A 190 -0.39 -29.67 2.66
C ALA A 190 -0.22 -28.53 3.67
N VAL A 191 -1.28 -28.20 4.43
CA VAL A 191 -1.21 -27.19 5.51
C VAL A 191 -0.26 -27.65 6.62
N ALA A 192 -0.37 -28.88 7.09
CA ALA A 192 0.57 -29.43 8.07
C ALA A 192 2.02 -29.41 7.56
N ALA A 193 2.25 -29.86 6.32
CA ALA A 193 3.56 -29.88 5.68
C ALA A 193 4.14 -28.46 5.51
N SER A 194 3.30 -27.44 5.30
CA SER A 194 3.76 -26.05 5.22
C SER A 194 4.32 -25.48 6.54
N TYR A 195 4.03 -26.14 7.66
CA TYR A 195 4.67 -25.89 8.95
C TYR A 195 5.85 -26.85 9.23
N GLY A 196 6.19 -27.73 8.29
CA GLY A 196 7.15 -28.82 8.49
C GLY A 196 6.64 -29.95 9.39
N GLN A 197 5.32 -30.10 9.54
CA GLN A 197 4.68 -31.15 10.33
C GLN A 197 4.07 -32.24 9.43
N GLY A 198 3.89 -33.46 9.95
CA GLY A 198 3.32 -34.57 9.18
C GLY A 198 4.21 -35.07 8.03
N CYS A 199 5.51 -34.78 8.10
CA CYS A 199 6.51 -35.22 7.12
C CYS A 199 6.79 -36.74 7.22
N ASP A 200 6.64 -37.33 8.40
CA ASP A 200 6.72 -38.77 8.65
C ASP A 200 5.75 -39.59 7.78
N LEU A 201 4.55 -39.04 7.53
CA LEU A 201 3.52 -39.66 6.68
C LEU A 201 3.99 -39.93 5.25
N TYR A 202 4.96 -39.17 4.76
CA TYR A 202 5.45 -39.32 3.39
C TYR A 202 6.03 -40.71 3.13
N ARG A 203 6.75 -41.27 4.11
CA ARG A 203 7.37 -42.60 3.97
C ARG A 203 6.34 -43.71 3.90
N GLU A 204 5.28 -43.60 4.70
CA GLU A 204 4.19 -44.58 4.75
C GLU A 204 3.34 -44.54 3.47
N LEU A 205 3.04 -43.33 2.99
CA LEU A 205 2.14 -43.11 1.85
C LEU A 205 2.86 -43.06 0.50
N TYR A 206 4.20 -43.14 0.45
CA TYR A 206 4.98 -43.06 -0.80
C TYR A 206 4.46 -43.98 -1.92
N PRO A 207 4.20 -45.29 -1.70
CA PRO A 207 3.71 -46.17 -2.76
C PRO A 207 2.35 -45.72 -3.33
N VAL A 208 1.49 -45.17 -2.47
CA VAL A 208 0.17 -44.67 -2.83
C VAL A 208 0.29 -43.39 -3.65
N LEU A 209 1.17 -42.47 -3.24
CA LEU A 209 1.45 -41.22 -3.97
C LEU A 209 2.00 -41.49 -5.37
N ILE A 210 2.94 -42.43 -5.51
CA ILE A 210 3.49 -42.81 -6.82
C ILE A 210 2.41 -43.44 -7.71
N ARG A 211 1.57 -44.31 -7.15
CA ARG A 211 0.44 -44.89 -7.90
C ARG A 211 -0.53 -43.80 -8.37
N ALA A 212 -0.88 -42.84 -7.51
CA ALA A 212 -1.73 -41.72 -7.87
C ALA A 212 -1.12 -40.87 -9.00
N LEU A 213 0.18 -40.56 -8.94
CA LEU A 213 0.90 -39.84 -9.99
C LEU A 213 0.94 -40.60 -11.33
N GLN A 214 1.02 -41.93 -11.32
CA GLN A 214 1.01 -42.75 -12.54
C GLN A 214 -0.37 -42.80 -13.21
N VAL A 215 -1.45 -42.59 -12.46
CA VAL A 215 -2.83 -42.58 -12.98
C VAL A 215 -3.17 -41.21 -13.58
N MET A 216 -2.58 -40.13 -13.09
CA MET A 216 -2.85 -38.74 -13.53
C MET A 216 -2.86 -38.52 -15.05
N PRO A 217 -1.88 -38.98 -15.85
CA PRO A 217 -1.88 -38.75 -17.31
C PRO A 217 -3.13 -39.29 -18.01
N LYS A 218 -3.67 -40.41 -17.51
CA LYS A 218 -4.89 -41.03 -18.05
C LYS A 218 -6.11 -40.15 -17.74
N GLU A 219 -6.24 -39.67 -16.50
CA GLU A 219 -7.33 -38.77 -16.08
C GLU A 219 -7.29 -37.45 -16.86
N LEU A 220 -6.09 -36.90 -17.10
CA LEU A 220 -5.88 -35.69 -17.90
C LEU A 220 -6.17 -35.88 -19.40
N SER A 221 -6.16 -37.12 -19.90
CA SER A 221 -6.45 -37.43 -21.31
C SER A 221 -7.92 -37.65 -21.61
N THR A 222 -8.79 -37.62 -20.60
CA THR A 222 -10.23 -37.79 -20.76
C THR A 222 -10.85 -36.62 -21.55
N HIS A 223 -11.86 -36.91 -22.37
CA HIS A 223 -12.49 -35.91 -23.25
C HIS A 223 -13.15 -34.73 -22.49
N LEU A 224 -13.56 -34.93 -21.23
CA LEU A 224 -14.05 -33.87 -20.35
C LEU A 224 -13.50 -34.09 -18.93
N PRO A 225 -12.46 -33.33 -18.52
CA PRO A 225 -11.91 -33.42 -17.18
C PRO A 225 -12.98 -33.11 -16.12
N GLN A 226 -13.15 -34.00 -15.13
CA GLN A 226 -14.06 -33.75 -14.03
C GLN A 226 -13.43 -32.75 -13.03
N PRO A 227 -14.15 -31.69 -12.62
CA PRO A 227 -13.58 -30.63 -11.79
C PRO A 227 -13.11 -31.11 -10.41
N LEU A 228 -13.80 -32.10 -9.82
CA LEU A 228 -13.43 -32.69 -8.54
C LEU A 228 -12.09 -33.46 -8.63
N SER A 229 -11.93 -34.30 -9.66
CA SER A 229 -10.67 -35.00 -9.92
C SER A 229 -9.51 -34.01 -10.15
N MET A 230 -9.72 -32.92 -10.90
CA MET A 230 -8.69 -31.90 -11.11
C MET A 230 -8.29 -31.19 -9.80
N GLN A 231 -9.25 -30.93 -8.90
CA GLN A 231 -8.96 -30.39 -7.58
C GLN A 231 -8.16 -31.36 -6.71
N ARG A 232 -8.49 -32.66 -6.76
CA ARG A 232 -7.74 -33.72 -6.08
C ARG A 232 -6.30 -33.77 -6.58
N ILE A 233 -6.10 -33.82 -7.90
CA ILE A 233 -4.77 -33.82 -8.52
C ILE A 233 -3.95 -32.60 -8.09
N ALA A 234 -4.54 -31.41 -8.16
CA ALA A 234 -3.85 -30.20 -7.72
C ALA A 234 -3.50 -30.24 -6.22
N SER A 235 -4.39 -30.78 -5.37
CA SER A 235 -4.11 -30.92 -3.94
C SER A 235 -2.97 -31.89 -3.65
N LEU A 236 -2.90 -33.03 -4.36
CA LEU A 236 -1.78 -33.97 -4.31
C LEU A 236 -0.46 -33.29 -4.68
N LEU A 237 -0.43 -32.55 -5.79
CA LEU A 237 0.75 -31.81 -6.22
C LEU A 237 1.15 -30.71 -5.21
N THR A 238 0.19 -30.05 -4.56
CA THR A 238 0.50 -29.07 -3.51
C THR A 238 1.14 -29.71 -2.28
N VAL A 239 0.70 -30.91 -1.87
CA VAL A 239 1.35 -31.67 -0.79
C VAL A 239 2.79 -31.97 -1.18
N LEU A 240 3.02 -32.53 -2.38
CA LEU A 240 4.37 -32.83 -2.86
C LEU A 240 5.26 -31.58 -2.90
N THR A 241 4.70 -30.43 -3.27
CA THR A 241 5.39 -29.13 -3.26
C THR A 241 5.80 -28.72 -1.84
N GLN A 242 4.93 -28.88 -0.83
CA GLN A 242 5.30 -28.54 0.54
C GLN A 242 6.32 -29.53 1.12
N LEU A 243 6.22 -30.82 0.78
CA LEU A 243 7.17 -31.84 1.21
C LEU A 243 8.56 -31.66 0.56
N THR A 244 8.65 -31.24 -0.70
CA THR A 244 9.93 -30.89 -1.33
C THR A 244 10.58 -29.70 -0.63
N LEU A 245 9.81 -28.65 -0.34
CA LEU A 245 10.29 -27.50 0.43
C LEU A 245 10.72 -27.87 1.85
N ALA A 246 10.06 -28.83 2.51
CA ALA A 246 10.46 -29.29 3.84
C ALA A 246 11.85 -29.94 3.84
N ALA A 247 12.25 -30.57 2.72
CA ALA A 247 13.54 -31.25 2.58
C ALA A 247 14.74 -30.28 2.48
N SER A 248 14.56 -28.99 2.18
CA SER A 248 15.67 -28.01 2.18
C SER A 248 16.02 -27.43 3.55
N SER A 249 15.17 -27.65 4.56
CA SER A 249 15.39 -27.13 5.92
C SER A 249 16.53 -27.82 6.70
N THR A 250 17.21 -28.79 6.09
CA THR A 250 18.36 -29.53 6.63
C THR A 250 19.65 -28.69 6.76
N ALA A 251 19.74 -27.52 6.12
CA ALA A 251 21.03 -26.85 5.86
C ALA A 251 21.33 -25.59 6.69
N LEU A 252 20.46 -25.15 7.62
CA LEU A 252 20.78 -23.99 8.45
C LEU A 252 21.63 -24.41 9.65
N GLN A 253 22.95 -24.20 9.57
CA GLN A 253 23.80 -24.25 10.76
C GLN A 253 23.30 -23.23 11.80
N PRO A 254 23.35 -23.55 13.10
CA PRO A 254 22.99 -22.61 14.15
C PRO A 254 24.00 -21.45 14.13
N SER A 255 23.54 -20.27 13.70
CA SER A 255 24.24 -19.02 14.01
C SER A 255 24.22 -18.81 15.53
N SER A 256 25.37 -18.50 16.12
CA SER A 256 25.70 -18.54 17.54
C SER A 256 24.96 -17.57 18.47
N ASP A 257 23.98 -16.81 18.00
CA ASP A 257 23.47 -15.65 18.74
C ASP A 257 21.95 -15.77 18.96
N SER A 258 21.53 -16.60 19.92
CA SER A 258 20.34 -16.42 20.78
C SER A 258 20.06 -17.69 21.60
N ALA A 259 20.16 -17.57 22.93
CA ALA A 259 19.95 -18.68 23.86
C ALA A 259 18.48 -19.16 23.95
N GLU A 260 17.51 -18.41 23.39
CA GLU A 260 16.08 -18.76 23.42
C GLU A 260 15.61 -19.62 22.23
N ALA A 261 16.42 -19.78 21.18
CA ALA A 261 16.07 -20.57 19.98
C ALA A 261 16.27 -22.10 20.14
N SER A 262 16.66 -22.57 21.34
CA SER A 262 17.18 -23.92 21.56
C SER A 262 16.13 -24.99 21.90
N LEU A 263 14.84 -24.68 21.97
CA LEU A 263 13.80 -25.61 22.45
C LEU A 263 12.86 -26.23 21.39
N SER A 264 13.04 -25.99 20.09
CA SER A 264 12.10 -26.54 19.08
C SER A 264 12.70 -26.94 17.72
N ALA A 265 13.99 -27.26 17.64
CA ALA A 265 14.58 -27.82 16.43
C ALA A 265 14.38 -29.36 16.40
N THR A 266 13.18 -29.83 16.08
CA THR A 266 13.02 -31.22 15.65
C THR A 266 13.74 -31.41 14.32
N PRO A 267 14.71 -32.33 14.20
CA PRO A 267 15.39 -32.58 12.94
C PRO A 267 14.38 -33.00 11.87
N SER A 268 14.55 -32.48 10.65
CA SER A 268 13.68 -32.78 9.51
C SER A 268 13.68 -34.28 9.22
N LEU A 269 12.50 -34.90 9.27
CA LEU A 269 12.30 -36.35 9.09
C LEU A 269 12.48 -36.85 7.64
N ILE A 270 12.56 -35.95 6.65
CA ILE A 270 12.65 -36.29 5.22
C ILE A 270 13.94 -35.75 4.61
N THR A 271 14.63 -36.57 3.81
CA THR A 271 15.84 -36.20 3.06
C THR A 271 15.53 -35.92 1.58
N TRP A 272 16.36 -35.12 0.90
CA TRP A 272 16.23 -34.84 -0.54
C TRP A 272 16.14 -36.12 -1.40
N THR A 273 16.93 -37.15 -1.07
CA THR A 273 16.92 -38.45 -1.73
C THR A 273 15.56 -39.14 -1.74
N GLN A 274 14.71 -38.86 -0.75
CA GLN A 274 13.37 -39.44 -0.66
C GLN A 274 12.37 -38.70 -1.55
N VAL A 275 12.55 -37.39 -1.77
CA VAL A 275 11.58 -36.52 -2.46
C VAL A 275 11.97 -36.20 -3.90
N SER A 276 13.11 -36.68 -4.39
CA SER A 276 13.55 -36.44 -5.77
C SER A 276 12.79 -37.28 -6.82
N GLY A 277 12.29 -38.46 -6.43
CA GLY A 277 11.63 -39.44 -7.31
C GLY A 277 10.34 -39.01 -8.05
N PRO A 278 9.49 -38.09 -7.54
CA PRO A 278 8.25 -37.70 -8.20
C PRO A 278 8.39 -36.88 -9.50
N LYS A 279 9.48 -36.12 -9.68
CA LYS A 279 9.67 -35.23 -10.84
C LYS A 279 9.41 -35.87 -12.21
N PRO A 280 9.98 -37.04 -12.57
CA PRO A 280 9.77 -37.66 -13.87
C PRO A 280 8.32 -38.01 -14.18
N LEU A 281 7.43 -38.06 -13.18
CA LEU A 281 6.00 -38.27 -13.38
C LEU A 281 5.23 -36.96 -13.53
N VAL A 282 5.69 -35.86 -12.92
CA VAL A 282 5.03 -34.54 -12.95
C VAL A 282 5.36 -33.77 -14.24
N GLU A 283 6.60 -33.82 -14.72
CA GLU A 283 7.04 -33.09 -15.93
C GLU A 283 6.24 -33.48 -17.19
N PRO A 284 5.96 -34.78 -17.48
CA PRO A 284 5.09 -35.17 -18.59
C PRO A 284 3.64 -34.70 -18.43
N CYS A 285 3.13 -34.66 -17.19
CA CYS A 285 1.79 -34.14 -16.91
C CYS A 285 1.70 -32.65 -17.25
N LEU A 286 2.71 -31.86 -16.87
CA LEU A 286 2.79 -30.45 -17.27
C LEU A 286 2.80 -30.33 -18.80
N ARG A 287 3.66 -31.08 -19.49
CA ARG A 287 3.73 -31.09 -20.96
C ARG A 287 2.37 -31.39 -21.60
N GLN A 288 1.63 -32.36 -21.06
CA GLN A 288 0.30 -32.72 -21.55
C GLN A 288 -0.71 -31.60 -21.30
N THR A 289 -0.72 -30.98 -20.12
CA THR A 289 -1.62 -29.86 -19.81
C THR A 289 -1.34 -28.63 -20.68
N LEU A 290 -0.06 -28.31 -20.95
CA LEU A 290 0.33 -27.20 -21.80
C LEU A 290 -0.04 -27.42 -23.27
N LYS A 291 -0.07 -28.67 -23.76
CA LYS A 291 -0.61 -28.97 -25.10
C LYS A 291 -2.09 -28.63 -25.26
N LEU A 292 -2.84 -28.55 -24.16
CA LEU A 292 -4.26 -28.20 -24.15
C LEU A 292 -4.51 -26.69 -24.06
N LEU A 293 -3.45 -25.88 -23.86
CA LEU A 293 -3.53 -24.42 -23.80
C LEU A 293 -4.25 -23.77 -24.99
N PRO A 294 -4.11 -24.25 -26.26
CA PRO A 294 -4.84 -23.66 -27.39
C PRO A 294 -6.35 -23.93 -27.40
N ARG A 295 -6.86 -24.81 -26.53
CA ARG A 295 -8.28 -25.17 -26.43
C ARG A 295 -8.86 -24.58 -25.14
N PRO A 296 -9.50 -23.39 -25.17
CA PRO A 296 -9.88 -22.66 -23.96
C PRO A 296 -10.84 -23.46 -23.07
N GLU A 297 -11.81 -24.17 -23.65
CA GLU A 297 -12.77 -24.99 -22.90
C GLU A 297 -12.08 -26.11 -22.09
N MET A 298 -11.12 -26.81 -22.71
CA MET A 298 -10.33 -27.84 -22.04
C MET A 298 -9.38 -27.23 -21.01
N TRP A 299 -8.77 -26.08 -21.33
CA TRP A 299 -7.87 -25.36 -20.43
C TRP A 299 -8.58 -24.91 -19.15
N HIS A 300 -9.79 -24.36 -19.27
CA HIS A 300 -10.61 -23.98 -18.13
C HIS A 300 -11.05 -25.19 -17.29
N ALA A 301 -11.30 -26.35 -17.93
CA ALA A 301 -11.65 -27.58 -17.23
C ALA A 301 -10.48 -28.17 -16.41
N LEU A 302 -9.22 -27.93 -16.79
CA LEU A 302 -8.04 -28.35 -16.02
C LEU A 302 -7.89 -27.59 -14.69
N GLY A 303 -8.48 -26.40 -14.58
CA GLY A 303 -8.48 -25.59 -13.37
C GLY A 303 -7.07 -25.37 -12.78
N PRO A 304 -6.81 -25.77 -11.51
CA PRO A 304 -5.55 -25.47 -10.81
C PRO A 304 -4.37 -26.41 -11.15
N VAL A 305 -4.55 -27.45 -11.98
CA VAL A 305 -3.51 -28.47 -12.22
C VAL A 305 -2.24 -27.90 -12.84
N PRO A 306 -2.28 -27.09 -13.93
CA PRO A 306 -1.06 -26.54 -14.53
C PRO A 306 -0.26 -25.68 -13.54
N THR A 307 -0.96 -24.87 -12.73
CA THR A 307 -0.38 -24.07 -11.66
C THR A 307 0.34 -24.95 -10.62
N ALA A 308 -0.31 -26.04 -10.18
CA ALA A 308 0.27 -26.93 -9.18
C ALA A 308 1.54 -27.64 -9.71
N CYS A 309 1.55 -28.04 -10.99
CA CYS A 309 2.75 -28.62 -11.63
C CYS A 309 3.91 -27.62 -11.67
N LEU A 310 3.64 -26.36 -12.07
CA LEU A 310 4.67 -25.31 -12.14
C LEU A 310 5.25 -24.98 -10.76
N LEU A 311 4.40 -24.89 -9.72
CA LEU A 311 4.85 -24.66 -8.34
C LEU A 311 5.66 -25.83 -7.79
N PHE A 312 5.31 -27.07 -8.13
CA PHE A 312 6.11 -28.25 -7.77
C PHE A 312 7.51 -28.19 -8.39
N LEU A 313 7.62 -27.90 -9.70
CA LEU A 313 8.91 -27.79 -10.37
C LEU A 313 9.74 -26.64 -9.80
N ASP A 314 9.12 -25.50 -9.51
CA ASP A 314 9.76 -24.37 -8.85
C ASP A 314 10.35 -24.76 -7.49
N ALA A 315 9.57 -25.42 -6.64
CA ALA A 315 10.04 -25.93 -5.36
C ALA A 315 11.19 -26.93 -5.54
N TYR A 316 11.05 -27.87 -6.48
CA TYR A 316 12.05 -28.90 -6.78
C TYR A 316 13.40 -28.29 -7.18
N TYR A 317 13.45 -27.36 -8.12
CA TYR A 317 14.70 -26.70 -8.53
C TYR A 317 15.27 -25.79 -7.44
N ARG A 318 14.41 -25.12 -6.68
CA ARG A 318 14.84 -24.33 -5.52
C ARG A 318 15.54 -25.20 -4.49
N THR A 319 14.97 -26.36 -4.15
CA THR A 319 15.51 -27.25 -3.13
C THR A 319 16.73 -28.03 -3.64
N TRP A 320 16.75 -28.41 -4.91
CA TRP A 320 17.88 -29.11 -5.54
C TRP A 320 19.14 -28.23 -5.57
N SER A 321 18.99 -26.95 -5.94
CA SER A 321 20.12 -26.00 -5.97
C SER A 321 20.69 -25.67 -4.58
N GLN A 322 19.97 -25.98 -3.51
CA GLN A 322 20.40 -25.76 -2.12
C GLN A 322 21.11 -26.97 -1.49
N GLN A 323 21.19 -28.11 -2.18
CA GLN A 323 21.85 -29.31 -1.64
C GLN A 323 23.37 -29.22 -1.80
N PRO A 324 24.17 -29.35 -0.71
CA PRO A 324 25.63 -29.21 -0.77
C PRO A 324 26.34 -30.41 -1.41
N ASP A 325 25.73 -31.61 -1.37
CA ASP A 325 26.37 -32.87 -1.76
C ASP A 325 26.23 -33.23 -3.27
N LEU A 326 25.59 -32.37 -4.06
CA LEU A 326 25.25 -32.65 -5.47
C LEU A 326 25.99 -31.74 -6.44
N CYS A 327 26.40 -32.32 -7.58
CA CYS A 327 27.14 -31.61 -8.62
C CYS A 327 26.28 -30.51 -9.26
N PRO A 328 26.78 -29.26 -9.38
CA PRO A 328 26.02 -28.17 -9.98
C PRO A 328 25.71 -28.39 -11.48
N GLY A 329 26.52 -29.18 -12.18
CA GLY A 329 26.31 -29.51 -13.59
C GLY A 329 25.01 -30.24 -13.88
N ASP A 330 24.58 -31.15 -13.00
CA ASP A 330 23.44 -32.04 -13.25
C ASP A 330 22.11 -31.28 -13.28
N TRP A 331 21.93 -30.34 -12.35
CA TRP A 331 20.72 -29.51 -12.34
C TRP A 331 20.79 -28.38 -13.37
N LEU A 332 21.98 -27.87 -13.73
CA LEU A 332 22.12 -26.89 -14.82
C LEU A 332 21.69 -27.50 -16.16
N GLN A 333 22.21 -28.68 -16.50
CA GLN A 333 21.88 -29.38 -17.75
C GLN A 333 20.39 -29.73 -17.83
N ASP A 334 19.80 -30.16 -16.72
CA ASP A 334 18.38 -30.48 -16.67
C ASP A 334 17.50 -29.22 -16.76
N MET A 335 17.94 -28.07 -16.23
CA MET A 335 17.28 -26.78 -16.44
C MET A 335 17.34 -26.33 -17.91
N GLU A 336 18.50 -26.49 -18.56
CA GLU A 336 18.65 -26.20 -19.99
C GLU A 336 17.69 -27.08 -20.81
N ARG A 337 17.64 -28.39 -20.54
CA ARG A 337 16.69 -29.31 -21.17
C ARG A 337 15.24 -28.87 -20.98
N LEU A 338 14.83 -28.55 -19.74
CA LEU A 338 13.48 -28.06 -19.46
C LEU A 338 13.19 -26.76 -20.21
N SER A 339 14.15 -25.85 -20.28
CA SER A 339 13.99 -24.57 -20.96
C SER A 339 13.82 -24.73 -22.47
N GLU A 340 14.62 -25.57 -23.11
CA GLU A 340 14.58 -25.83 -24.55
C GLU A 340 13.34 -26.66 -24.96
N GLU A 341 13.00 -27.68 -24.18
CA GLU A 341 11.90 -28.59 -24.51
C GLU A 341 10.51 -28.05 -24.16
N LEU A 342 10.39 -27.18 -23.14
CA LEU A 342 9.09 -26.73 -22.61
C LEU A 342 8.94 -25.22 -22.54
N LEU A 343 9.86 -24.50 -21.91
CA LEU A 343 9.64 -23.09 -21.58
C LEU A 343 9.75 -22.18 -22.81
N LEU A 344 10.82 -22.30 -23.60
CA LEU A 344 11.03 -21.47 -24.79
C LEU A 344 9.96 -21.72 -25.88
N PRO A 345 9.52 -22.96 -26.16
CA PRO A 345 8.37 -23.20 -27.02
C PRO A 345 7.06 -22.63 -26.48
N LEU A 346 6.88 -22.60 -25.15
CA LEU A 346 5.69 -21.98 -24.54
C LEU A 346 5.71 -20.46 -24.71
N LEU A 347 6.89 -19.82 -24.61
CA LEU A 347 7.03 -18.38 -24.84
C LEU A 347 6.72 -17.96 -26.27
N SER A 348 6.95 -18.82 -27.26
CA SER A 348 6.64 -18.54 -28.67
C SER A 348 5.18 -18.81 -29.04
N GLN A 349 4.39 -19.43 -28.16
CA GLN A 349 2.98 -19.71 -28.44
C GLN A 349 2.09 -18.46 -28.31
N PRO A 350 1.24 -18.16 -29.33
CA PRO A 350 0.38 -16.97 -29.30
C PRO A 350 -0.71 -17.06 -28.22
N THR A 351 -1.07 -18.27 -27.78
CA THR A 351 -2.06 -18.52 -26.73
C THR A 351 -1.57 -18.11 -25.34
N LEU A 352 -0.25 -18.07 -25.11
CA LEU A 352 0.30 -17.45 -23.90
C LEU A 352 0.15 -15.93 -23.97
N GLY A 353 0.34 -15.34 -25.16
CA GLY A 353 0.06 -13.93 -25.42
C GLY A 353 -1.37 -13.53 -25.05
N SER A 354 -2.37 -14.32 -25.46
CA SER A 354 -3.77 -14.04 -25.11
C SER A 354 -4.07 -14.14 -23.60
N LEU A 355 -3.33 -14.97 -22.85
CA LEU A 355 -3.41 -14.97 -21.38
C LEU A 355 -2.90 -13.65 -20.79
N TRP A 356 -1.78 -13.12 -21.29
CA TRP A 356 -1.28 -11.80 -20.87
C TRP A 356 -2.28 -10.67 -21.21
N ASP A 357 -2.90 -10.71 -22.39
CA ASP A 357 -3.91 -9.73 -22.81
C ASP A 357 -5.18 -9.77 -21.95
N SER A 358 -5.47 -10.92 -21.33
CA SER A 358 -6.64 -11.09 -20.46
C SER A 358 -6.42 -10.56 -19.02
N LEU A 359 -5.18 -10.22 -18.62
CA LEU A 359 -4.87 -9.71 -17.28
C LEU A 359 -5.71 -8.50 -16.90
N GLY A 360 -5.78 -7.49 -17.76
CA GLY A 360 -6.54 -6.26 -17.49
C GLY A 360 -8.03 -6.51 -17.27
N ARG A 361 -8.62 -7.53 -17.91
CA ARG A 361 -10.05 -7.87 -17.75
C ARG A 361 -10.35 -8.57 -16.44
N CYS A 362 -9.39 -9.35 -15.94
CA CYS A 362 -9.52 -10.17 -14.72
C CYS A 362 -8.95 -9.49 -13.47
N SER A 363 -8.32 -8.33 -13.63
CA SER A 363 -7.67 -7.55 -12.58
C SER A 363 -8.69 -6.79 -11.73
N PRO A 364 -8.67 -6.93 -10.39
CA PRO A 364 -9.49 -6.08 -9.51
C PRO A 364 -9.08 -4.60 -9.58
N LEU A 365 -7.84 -4.27 -9.96
CA LEU A 365 -7.38 -2.88 -10.14
C LEU A 365 -7.90 -2.27 -11.44
N CYS A 366 -7.73 -2.96 -12.57
CA CYS A 366 -8.12 -2.45 -13.88
C CYS A 366 -9.61 -2.60 -14.16
N ASN A 367 -10.28 -3.57 -13.52
CA ASN A 367 -11.70 -3.84 -13.67
C ASN A 367 -12.37 -4.11 -12.30
N PRO A 368 -12.62 -3.07 -11.49
CA PRO A 368 -13.16 -3.23 -10.14
C PRO A 368 -14.57 -3.84 -10.11
N GLN A 369 -15.33 -3.72 -11.21
CA GLN A 369 -16.67 -4.30 -11.33
C GLN A 369 -16.64 -5.84 -11.37
N SER A 370 -15.52 -6.45 -11.79
CA SER A 370 -15.36 -7.91 -11.78
C SER A 370 -15.30 -8.52 -10.38
N CYS A 371 -15.00 -7.72 -9.36
CA CYS A 371 -14.75 -8.13 -7.98
C CYS A 371 -15.72 -7.47 -6.98
N ALA A 372 -16.83 -6.90 -7.46
CA ALA A 372 -17.83 -6.27 -6.59
C ALA A 372 -18.49 -7.30 -5.66
N PRO A 373 -18.64 -7.02 -4.36
CA PRO A 373 -19.39 -7.88 -3.45
C PRO A 373 -20.85 -7.98 -3.92
N VAL A 374 -21.47 -9.16 -3.75
CA VAL A 374 -22.91 -9.32 -3.94
C VAL A 374 -23.63 -8.36 -2.96
N PRO A 375 -24.72 -7.68 -3.35
CA PRO A 375 -25.40 -6.70 -2.50
C PRO A 375 -25.81 -7.21 -1.09
N GLU A 376 -25.88 -8.53 -0.90
CA GLU A 376 -26.29 -9.20 0.34
C GLU A 376 -25.13 -9.65 1.25
N ALA A 377 -23.86 -9.39 0.88
CA ALA A 377 -22.70 -9.86 1.66
C ALA A 377 -22.42 -8.98 2.88
N LEU A 378 -22.61 -9.53 4.09
CA LEU A 378 -22.22 -8.89 5.35
C LEU A 378 -20.69 -8.77 5.46
N PRO A 379 -20.12 -7.59 5.80
CA PRO A 379 -18.67 -7.37 5.85
C PRO A 379 -17.94 -8.22 6.92
N SER A 380 -18.64 -8.65 7.97
CA SER A 380 -18.12 -9.51 9.04
C SER A 380 -18.08 -11.00 8.68
N LEU A 381 -18.83 -11.43 7.65
CA LEU A 381 -18.95 -12.83 7.24
C LEU A 381 -18.22 -13.05 5.92
N VAL A 382 -16.90 -13.15 6.01
CA VAL A 382 -16.05 -13.46 4.86
C VAL A 382 -16.15 -14.95 4.55
N SER A 383 -17.16 -15.35 3.78
CA SER A 383 -16.95 -16.54 2.96
C SER A 383 -15.99 -16.12 1.83
N LEU A 384 -14.81 -16.72 1.78
CA LEU A 384 -13.99 -16.84 0.54
C LEU A 384 -14.72 -17.70 -0.51
N GLY A 385 -16.03 -17.55 -0.60
CA GLY A 385 -16.99 -18.29 -1.38
C GLY A 385 -18.13 -17.33 -1.65
N CYS A 386 -18.06 -16.69 -2.81
CA CYS A 386 -19.17 -16.02 -3.45
C CYS A 386 -20.35 -17.00 -3.41
N MET A 387 -21.42 -16.69 -2.69
CA MET A 387 -22.60 -17.56 -2.57
C MET A 387 -23.37 -17.72 -3.90
N GLY A 388 -22.93 -17.02 -4.96
CA GLY A 388 -23.21 -17.33 -6.37
C GLY A 388 -21.87 -17.39 -7.11
N GLY A 389 -21.71 -18.36 -8.03
CA GLY A 389 -20.45 -18.66 -8.70
C GLY A 389 -19.64 -17.44 -9.13
N CYS A 390 -18.30 -17.51 -8.97
CA CYS A 390 -17.41 -16.43 -9.35
C CYS A 390 -17.62 -16.04 -10.81
N PRO A 391 -17.76 -14.74 -11.15
CA PRO A 391 -17.82 -14.34 -12.54
C PRO A 391 -16.54 -14.84 -13.24
N PRO A 392 -16.63 -15.33 -14.49
CA PRO A 392 -15.52 -15.98 -15.18
C PRO A 392 -14.28 -15.07 -15.26
N PHE A 393 -14.51 -13.75 -15.34
CA PHE A 393 -13.47 -12.72 -15.39
C PHE A 393 -13.09 -12.13 -14.01
N SER A 394 -13.27 -12.86 -12.91
CA SER A 394 -12.68 -12.51 -11.62
C SER A 394 -11.37 -13.25 -11.39
N LEU A 395 -10.49 -12.74 -10.52
CA LEU A 395 -9.23 -13.41 -10.16
C LEU A 395 -9.45 -14.83 -9.58
N ALA A 396 -10.59 -15.09 -8.95
CA ALA A 396 -10.98 -16.41 -8.43
C ALA A 396 -11.73 -17.29 -9.46
N GLY A 397 -12.04 -16.77 -10.64
CA GLY A 397 -12.77 -17.48 -11.70
C GLY A 397 -11.90 -18.52 -12.42
N SER A 398 -12.56 -19.53 -13.01
CA SER A 398 -11.90 -20.59 -13.80
C SER A 398 -11.25 -20.09 -15.10
N ALA A 399 -11.62 -18.88 -15.55
CA ALA A 399 -11.00 -18.21 -16.69
C ALA A 399 -9.91 -17.19 -16.31
N SER A 400 -9.54 -17.10 -15.03
CA SER A 400 -8.45 -16.24 -14.59
C SER A 400 -7.09 -16.75 -15.08
N PRO A 401 -6.26 -15.91 -15.71
CA PRO A 401 -4.89 -16.28 -16.09
C PRO A 401 -3.92 -16.18 -14.89
N PHE A 402 -4.30 -15.46 -13.82
CA PHE A 402 -3.45 -15.10 -12.69
C PHE A 402 -2.73 -16.29 -12.04
N PRO A 403 -3.39 -17.41 -11.67
CA PRO A 403 -2.71 -18.51 -10.98
C PRO A 403 -1.59 -19.13 -11.82
N VAL A 404 -1.83 -19.37 -13.11
CA VAL A 404 -0.86 -19.98 -14.02
C VAL A 404 0.29 -19.02 -14.29
N LEU A 405 0.00 -17.76 -14.64
CA LEU A 405 1.03 -16.76 -14.92
C LEU A 405 1.91 -16.47 -13.69
N THR A 406 1.32 -16.41 -12.51
CA THR A 406 2.07 -16.26 -11.24
C THR A 406 3.02 -17.44 -11.04
N SER A 407 2.54 -18.68 -11.19
CA SER A 407 3.39 -19.88 -11.05
C SER A 407 4.47 -20.00 -12.12
N LEU A 408 4.21 -19.50 -13.33
CA LEU A 408 5.20 -19.44 -14.39
C LEU A 408 6.31 -18.43 -14.05
N LEU A 409 5.92 -17.23 -13.58
CA LEU A 409 6.87 -16.22 -13.14
C LEU A 409 7.68 -16.64 -11.90
N THR A 410 7.11 -17.40 -10.97
CA THR A 410 7.90 -17.97 -9.84
C THR A 410 8.98 -18.91 -10.36
N LEU A 411 8.63 -19.82 -11.28
CA LEU A 411 9.57 -20.75 -11.88
C LEU A 411 10.67 -20.00 -12.66
N PHE A 412 10.30 -19.02 -13.49
CA PHE A 412 11.27 -18.20 -14.22
C PHE A 412 12.21 -17.45 -13.30
N ASN A 413 11.69 -16.89 -12.20
CA ASN A 413 12.52 -16.25 -11.20
C ASN A 413 13.53 -17.23 -10.59
N THR A 414 13.08 -18.42 -10.18
CA THR A 414 13.95 -19.45 -9.60
C THR A 414 15.02 -19.90 -10.60
N LEU A 415 14.65 -20.17 -11.85
CA LEU A 415 15.59 -20.55 -12.90
C LEU A 415 16.57 -19.42 -13.23
N ALA A 416 16.10 -18.18 -13.38
CA ALA A 416 16.95 -17.02 -13.67
C ALA A 416 17.93 -16.69 -12.52
N ARG A 417 17.54 -16.97 -11.26
CA ARG A 417 18.41 -16.82 -10.09
C ARG A 417 19.56 -17.83 -10.12
N ILE A 418 19.28 -19.04 -10.60
CA ILE A 418 20.19 -20.17 -10.56
C ILE A 418 21.09 -20.20 -11.83
N HIS A 419 20.51 -20.01 -13.01
CA HIS A 419 21.18 -20.06 -14.30
C HIS A 419 21.16 -18.69 -15.00
N LYS A 420 22.26 -17.95 -14.91
CA LYS A 420 22.39 -16.58 -15.47
C LYS A 420 22.15 -16.51 -16.98
N GLY A 421 22.59 -17.51 -17.75
CA GLY A 421 22.43 -17.56 -19.21
C GLY A 421 20.96 -17.64 -19.69
N LEU A 422 20.06 -18.24 -18.90
CA LEU A 422 18.64 -18.36 -19.24
C LEU A 422 17.86 -17.08 -18.90
N CYS A 423 18.42 -16.22 -18.05
CA CYS A 423 17.75 -15.00 -17.59
C CYS A 423 17.28 -14.12 -18.76
N GLY A 424 18.15 -13.89 -19.75
CA GLY A 424 17.81 -13.08 -20.94
C GLY A 424 16.70 -13.69 -21.80
N GLN A 425 16.69 -15.02 -21.96
CA GLN A 425 15.66 -15.73 -22.73
C GLN A 425 14.31 -15.69 -22.02
N LEU A 426 14.29 -15.93 -20.71
CA LEU A 426 13.07 -15.90 -19.90
C LEU A 426 12.52 -14.47 -19.72
N ALA A 427 13.41 -13.47 -19.69
CA ALA A 427 13.03 -12.06 -19.62
C ALA A 427 12.28 -11.57 -20.87
N ALA A 428 12.30 -12.31 -21.99
CA ALA A 428 11.51 -11.98 -23.19
C ALA A 428 10.01 -11.84 -22.90
N VAL A 429 9.50 -12.49 -21.84
CA VAL A 429 8.11 -12.35 -21.36
C VAL A 429 7.76 -10.91 -20.99
N LEU A 430 8.72 -10.15 -20.48
CA LEU A 430 8.52 -8.74 -20.09
C LEU A 430 8.28 -7.84 -21.29
N ALA A 431 8.63 -8.29 -22.50
CA ALA A 431 8.33 -7.60 -23.75
C ALA A 431 6.91 -7.91 -24.28
N ALA A 432 6.13 -8.77 -23.61
CA ALA A 432 4.78 -9.10 -24.05
C ALA A 432 3.86 -7.86 -23.98
N PRO A 433 3.13 -7.52 -25.06
CA PRO A 433 2.32 -6.31 -25.13
C PRO A 433 1.15 -6.31 -24.12
N GLY A 434 0.56 -7.48 -23.85
CA GLY A 434 -0.47 -7.65 -22.82
C GLY A 434 0.00 -7.29 -21.41
N LEU A 435 1.24 -7.65 -21.06
CA LEU A 435 1.81 -7.32 -19.74
C LEU A 435 2.16 -5.83 -19.64
N GLN A 436 2.73 -5.24 -20.70
CA GLN A 436 3.05 -3.81 -20.72
C GLN A 436 1.80 -2.92 -20.66
N SER A 437 0.76 -3.27 -21.42
CA SER A 437 -0.52 -2.55 -21.39
C SER A 437 -1.19 -2.66 -20.01
N TYR A 438 -1.11 -3.83 -19.37
CA TYR A 438 -1.57 -4.01 -17.99
C TYR A 438 -0.79 -3.15 -16.98
N PHE A 439 0.54 -3.07 -17.08
CA PHE A 439 1.34 -2.17 -16.23
C PHE A 439 1.02 -0.70 -16.46
N LEU A 440 0.81 -0.27 -17.71
CA LEU A 440 0.37 1.09 -18.02
C LEU A 440 -0.96 1.41 -17.33
N GLN A 441 -1.93 0.49 -17.35
CA GLN A 441 -3.21 0.65 -16.66
C GLN A 441 -3.05 0.68 -15.13
N CYS A 442 -2.14 -0.14 -14.57
CA CYS A 442 -1.89 -0.18 -13.13
C CYS A 442 -1.20 1.08 -12.58
N VAL A 443 -0.40 1.76 -13.40
CA VAL A 443 0.29 3.02 -13.05
C VAL A 443 -0.58 4.24 -13.34
N ALA A 444 -1.62 4.10 -14.17
CA ALA A 444 -2.54 5.18 -14.48
C ALA A 444 -3.27 5.68 -13.22
N PRO A 445 -3.61 6.98 -13.17
CA PRO A 445 -4.33 7.56 -12.05
C PRO A 445 -5.72 6.92 -11.91
N ALA A 446 -5.93 6.16 -10.84
CA ALA A 446 -7.20 5.52 -10.50
C ALA A 446 -7.52 5.71 -9.02
N ALA A 447 -8.80 5.88 -8.69
CA ALA A 447 -9.24 5.95 -7.29
C ALA A 447 -8.78 4.70 -6.52
N ALA A 448 -8.36 4.89 -5.26
CA ALA A 448 -7.96 3.78 -4.40
C ALA A 448 -9.10 2.73 -4.33
N PRO A 449 -8.79 1.44 -4.53
CA PRO A 449 -9.83 0.41 -4.51
C PRO A 449 -10.46 0.32 -3.12
N LEU A 450 -11.79 0.17 -3.08
CA LEU A 450 -12.50 -0.14 -1.83
C LEU A 450 -11.98 -1.47 -1.26
N LEU A 451 -11.42 -1.41 -0.05
CA LEU A 451 -10.89 -2.56 0.67
C LEU A 451 -12.04 -3.35 1.31
N THR A 452 -12.53 -4.34 0.57
CA THR A 452 -13.39 -5.41 1.07
C THR A 452 -12.52 -6.63 1.36
N PRO A 453 -12.94 -7.56 2.23
CA PRO A 453 -12.18 -8.78 2.47
C PRO A 453 -11.88 -9.57 1.20
N PHE A 454 -12.82 -9.67 0.26
CA PHE A 454 -12.55 -10.33 -1.02
C PHE A 454 -11.54 -9.55 -1.88
N SER A 455 -11.67 -8.22 -1.99
CA SER A 455 -10.72 -7.42 -2.77
C SER A 455 -9.32 -7.46 -2.16
N VAL A 456 -9.18 -7.42 -0.83
CA VAL A 456 -7.89 -7.63 -0.14
C VAL A 456 -7.27 -8.97 -0.54
N TRP A 457 -8.06 -10.06 -0.59
CA TRP A 457 -7.55 -11.38 -0.95
C TRP A 457 -7.06 -11.39 -2.39
N ALA A 458 -7.88 -10.87 -3.31
CA ALA A 458 -7.57 -10.84 -4.73
C ALA A 458 -6.35 -9.95 -5.02
N LEU A 459 -6.29 -8.75 -4.41
CA LEU A 459 -5.19 -7.81 -4.55
C LEU A 459 -3.86 -8.40 -4.08
N ARG A 460 -3.82 -9.22 -3.02
CA ARG A 460 -2.58 -9.89 -2.59
C ARG A 460 -1.99 -10.79 -3.67
N HIS A 461 -2.83 -11.55 -4.39
CA HIS A 461 -2.37 -12.41 -5.49
C HIS A 461 -1.93 -11.60 -6.69
N GLU A 462 -2.65 -10.53 -7.01
CA GLU A 462 -2.29 -9.61 -8.07
C GLU A 462 -0.95 -8.88 -7.80
N TYR A 463 -0.77 -8.35 -6.60
CA TYR A 463 0.47 -7.72 -6.14
C TYR A 463 1.66 -8.70 -6.17
N HIS A 464 1.42 -9.98 -5.86
CA HIS A 464 2.46 -11.00 -5.97
C HIS A 464 2.90 -11.22 -7.43
N LEU A 465 1.96 -11.28 -8.38
CA LEU A 465 2.29 -11.37 -9.81
C LEU A 465 3.11 -10.14 -10.27
N GLN A 466 2.67 -8.94 -9.89
CA GLN A 466 3.37 -7.69 -10.20
C GLN A 466 4.80 -7.70 -9.64
N TYR A 467 4.98 -8.10 -8.38
CA TYR A 467 6.29 -8.25 -7.74
C TYR A 467 7.20 -9.24 -8.47
N LEU A 468 6.68 -10.41 -8.85
CA LEU A 468 7.48 -11.44 -9.54
C LEU A 468 7.95 -10.96 -10.92
N ALA A 469 7.10 -10.23 -11.65
CA ALA A 469 7.48 -9.63 -12.93
C ALA A 469 8.55 -8.53 -12.76
N LEU A 470 8.45 -7.70 -11.71
CA LEU A 470 9.48 -6.70 -11.38
C LEU A 470 10.81 -7.35 -10.96
N THR A 471 10.77 -8.42 -10.17
CA THR A 471 11.95 -9.21 -9.80
C THR A 471 12.59 -9.85 -11.04
N LEU A 472 11.73 -10.33 -11.95
CA LEU A 472 11.97 -10.60 -13.37
C LEU A 472 12.92 -9.58 -14.01
N ALA A 473 12.40 -8.37 -14.13
CA ALA A 473 13.04 -7.23 -14.77
C ALA A 473 14.35 -6.84 -14.09
N GLN A 474 14.40 -6.85 -12.76
CA GLN A 474 15.61 -6.56 -11.99
C GLN A 474 16.74 -7.55 -12.29
N ARG A 475 16.44 -8.85 -12.32
CA ARG A 475 17.46 -9.85 -12.66
C ARG A 475 17.91 -9.72 -14.10
N ALA A 476 16.99 -9.46 -15.02
CA ALA A 476 17.32 -9.23 -16.43
C ALA A 476 18.23 -8.00 -16.62
N ALA A 477 17.95 -6.89 -15.92
CA ALA A 477 18.71 -5.65 -15.99
C ALA A 477 20.18 -5.82 -15.62
N THR A 478 20.50 -6.76 -14.71
CA THR A 478 21.89 -7.05 -14.34
C THR A 478 22.71 -7.71 -15.46
N PHE A 479 22.07 -8.26 -16.49
CA PHE A 479 22.73 -8.99 -17.59
C PHE A 479 22.52 -8.34 -18.96
N GLN A 480 21.41 -7.62 -19.18
CA GLN A 480 21.08 -6.99 -20.44
C GLN A 480 20.57 -5.56 -20.22
N PRO A 481 20.96 -4.59 -21.07
CA PRO A 481 20.44 -3.23 -20.98
C PRO A 481 18.93 -3.23 -21.28
N VAL A 482 18.14 -2.72 -20.34
CA VAL A 482 16.69 -2.59 -20.49
C VAL A 482 16.37 -1.38 -21.37
N PRO A 483 15.43 -1.48 -22.34
CA PRO A 483 14.97 -0.33 -23.09
C PRO A 483 14.45 0.76 -22.16
N ALA A 484 14.80 2.03 -22.43
CA ALA A 484 14.46 3.17 -21.56
C ALA A 484 12.96 3.25 -21.22
N THR A 485 12.07 3.06 -22.21
CA THR A 485 10.61 3.09 -21.99
C THR A 485 10.16 2.03 -20.98
N ASN A 486 10.73 0.82 -21.05
CA ASN A 486 10.37 -0.28 -20.16
C ASN A 486 10.96 -0.08 -18.77
N ALA A 487 12.18 0.44 -18.68
CA ALA A 487 12.80 0.78 -17.39
C ALA A 487 11.97 1.80 -16.61
N ALA A 488 11.48 2.86 -17.28
CA ALA A 488 10.64 3.87 -16.68
C ALA A 488 9.28 3.33 -16.22
N LEU A 489 8.65 2.49 -17.06
CA LEU A 489 7.40 1.79 -16.74
C LEU A 489 7.56 0.89 -15.51
N HIS A 490 8.59 0.05 -15.47
CA HIS A 490 8.83 -0.84 -14.34
C HIS A 490 9.10 -0.04 -13.05
N HIS A 491 9.81 1.08 -13.15
CA HIS A 491 10.02 2.00 -12.01
C HIS A 491 8.70 2.58 -11.49
N GLY A 492 7.84 3.09 -12.39
CA GLY A 492 6.51 3.59 -12.02
C GLY A 492 5.66 2.50 -11.37
N MET A 493 5.69 1.28 -11.92
CA MET A 493 4.97 0.13 -11.38
C MET A 493 5.48 -0.30 -9.99
N ALA A 494 6.79 -0.24 -9.74
CA ALA A 494 7.36 -0.52 -8.43
C ALA A 494 6.91 0.49 -7.36
N LEU A 495 6.88 1.79 -7.70
CA LEU A 495 6.39 2.85 -6.81
C LEU A 495 4.87 2.73 -6.54
N ALA A 496 4.09 2.42 -7.58
CA ALA A 496 2.66 2.16 -7.45
C ALA A 496 2.38 0.89 -6.62
N LEU A 497 3.20 -0.16 -6.77
CA LEU A 497 3.08 -1.36 -5.95
C LEU A 497 3.41 -1.05 -4.48
N LEU A 498 4.53 -0.37 -4.21
CA LEU A 498 4.99 -0.04 -2.87
C LEU A 498 3.94 0.73 -2.05
N SER A 499 3.24 1.69 -2.67
CA SER A 499 2.17 2.48 -2.04
C SER A 499 0.87 1.71 -1.79
N ARG A 500 0.71 0.51 -2.36
CA ARG A 500 -0.52 -0.30 -2.28
C ARG A 500 -0.34 -1.64 -1.57
N LEU A 501 0.89 -2.02 -1.22
CA LEU A 501 1.16 -3.27 -0.51
C LEU A 501 0.38 -3.33 0.80
N LEU A 502 -0.04 -4.53 1.18
CA LEU A 502 -0.91 -4.77 2.33
C LEU A 502 -0.12 -5.42 3.48
N PRO A 503 -0.46 -5.19 4.75
CA PRO A 503 0.12 -5.87 5.91
C PRO A 503 0.24 -7.39 5.70
N GLY A 504 1.38 -7.99 6.04
CA GLY A 504 1.77 -9.37 5.69
C GLY A 504 2.58 -9.51 4.39
N SER A 505 2.88 -8.40 3.70
CA SER A 505 3.77 -8.36 2.53
C SER A 505 5.02 -7.49 2.72
N GLU A 506 5.45 -7.35 3.98
CA GLU A 506 6.61 -6.54 4.40
C GLU A 506 7.89 -6.96 3.70
N HIS A 507 8.10 -8.26 3.49
CA HIS A 507 9.24 -8.76 2.72
C HIS A 507 9.26 -8.21 1.28
N LEU A 508 8.10 -8.11 0.63
CA LEU A 508 8.02 -7.55 -0.72
C LEU A 508 8.37 -6.06 -0.74
N ALA A 509 7.86 -5.29 0.23
CA ALA A 509 8.17 -3.88 0.37
C ALA A 509 9.66 -3.65 0.62
N HIS A 510 10.25 -4.43 1.51
CA HIS A 510 11.66 -4.37 1.84
C HIS A 510 12.56 -4.70 0.64
N GLU A 511 12.24 -5.77 -0.10
CA GLU A 511 12.97 -6.11 -1.33
C GLU A 511 12.81 -5.02 -2.39
N LEU A 512 11.61 -4.48 -2.62
CA LEU A 512 11.41 -3.39 -3.60
C LEU A 512 12.26 -2.15 -3.27
N LEU A 513 12.31 -1.74 -1.99
CA LEU A 513 13.15 -0.63 -1.52
C LEU A 513 14.63 -0.94 -1.71
N LEU A 514 15.08 -2.16 -1.41
CA LEU A 514 16.48 -2.55 -1.56
C LEU A 514 16.95 -2.66 -3.01
N SER A 515 16.08 -3.22 -3.84
CA SER A 515 16.44 -3.82 -5.11
C SER A 515 15.91 -3.09 -6.33
N PHE A 516 14.93 -2.22 -6.19
CA PHE A 516 14.26 -1.59 -7.34
C PHE A 516 14.20 -0.05 -7.25
N VAL A 517 13.62 0.49 -6.18
CA VAL A 517 13.24 1.91 -6.07
C VAL A 517 14.42 2.87 -6.24
N PHE A 518 15.56 2.58 -5.63
CA PHE A 518 16.72 3.48 -5.65
C PHE A 518 17.83 3.03 -6.63
N ARG A 519 17.51 2.19 -7.63
CA ARG A 519 18.49 1.71 -8.62
C ARG A 519 18.56 2.60 -9.84
N LEU A 520 19.80 2.89 -10.25
CA LEU A 520 20.10 3.72 -11.42
C LEU A 520 19.63 3.13 -12.75
N GLU A 521 19.65 1.81 -12.88
CA GLU A 521 19.24 1.10 -14.10
C GLU A 521 17.76 1.37 -14.48
N PHE A 522 16.93 1.78 -13.52
CA PHE A 522 15.51 2.05 -13.70
C PHE A 522 15.16 3.54 -13.86
N LEU A 523 16.19 4.40 -13.89
CA LEU A 523 16.09 5.84 -14.11
C LEU A 523 16.83 6.24 -15.40
N PRO A 524 16.32 5.83 -16.58
CA PRO A 524 16.98 6.08 -17.87
C PRO A 524 17.13 7.58 -18.18
N GLU A 525 16.27 8.43 -17.62
CA GLU A 525 16.26 9.88 -17.83
C GLU A 525 17.58 10.54 -17.47
N ARG A 526 18.31 9.98 -16.49
CA ARG A 526 19.64 10.46 -16.11
C ARG A 526 20.63 10.44 -17.29
N ALA A 527 20.59 9.38 -18.10
CA ALA A 527 21.55 9.15 -19.17
C ALA A 527 21.11 9.76 -20.52
N SER A 528 19.81 10.08 -20.67
CA SER A 528 19.22 10.58 -21.91
C SER A 528 19.08 12.10 -21.98
N GLY A 529 19.90 12.85 -21.24
CA GLY A 529 19.82 14.32 -21.21
C GLY A 529 18.68 14.89 -20.35
N GLY A 530 18.09 14.09 -19.45
CA GLY A 530 17.02 14.51 -18.55
C GLY A 530 17.35 15.69 -17.64
N PRO A 531 18.55 15.78 -17.01
CA PRO A 531 18.89 16.96 -16.20
C PRO A 531 18.99 18.23 -17.05
N GLU A 532 19.56 18.17 -18.24
CA GLU A 532 19.63 19.30 -19.17
C GLU A 532 18.24 19.72 -19.66
N ALA A 533 17.36 18.75 -19.94
CA ALA A 533 15.97 19.02 -20.29
C ALA A 533 15.19 19.68 -19.14
N ALA A 534 15.49 19.30 -17.90
CA ALA A 534 14.93 19.93 -16.71
C ALA A 534 15.35 21.40 -16.61
N ASP A 535 16.63 21.71 -16.81
CA ASP A 535 17.10 23.10 -16.81
C ASP A 535 16.47 23.92 -17.94
N PHE A 536 16.35 23.33 -19.13
CA PHE A 536 15.72 23.98 -20.28
C PHE A 536 14.22 24.27 -20.06
N SER A 537 13.49 23.33 -19.45
CA SER A 537 12.08 23.51 -19.08
C SER A 537 11.87 24.68 -18.11
N ASP A 538 12.78 24.87 -17.16
CA ASP A 538 12.68 25.98 -16.20
C ASP A 538 12.95 27.32 -16.88
N GLN A 539 13.91 27.38 -17.81
CA GLN A 539 14.19 28.58 -18.61
C GLN A 539 13.03 28.99 -19.52
N LEU A 540 12.25 28.02 -20.03
CA LEU A 540 11.06 28.29 -20.83
C LEU A 540 9.86 28.75 -19.99
N SER A 541 9.75 28.25 -18.76
CA SER A 541 8.63 28.55 -17.85
C SER A 541 8.80 29.90 -17.14
N LEU A 542 10.05 30.32 -16.91
CA LEU A 542 10.41 31.55 -16.21
C LEU A 542 11.10 32.48 -17.22
N GLY A 543 10.33 33.31 -17.93
CA GLY A 543 10.84 34.21 -18.96
C GLY A 543 12.13 34.95 -18.54
N SER A 544 13.24 34.64 -19.23
CA SER A 544 14.54 35.32 -19.34
C SER A 544 15.08 36.17 -18.17
N SER A 545 14.74 35.86 -16.92
CA SER A 545 15.20 36.60 -15.75
C SER A 545 15.23 35.69 -14.52
N ARG A 546 16.34 34.94 -14.35
CA ARG A 546 17.15 34.99 -13.11
C ARG A 546 18.38 34.09 -13.05
N ASP A 547 19.36 34.66 -12.33
CA ASP A 547 20.62 34.19 -11.74
C ASP A 547 21.12 32.76 -12.02
N ALA A 548 22.44 32.71 -12.27
CA ALA A 548 23.30 31.54 -12.41
C ALA A 548 23.44 30.72 -11.12
N GLY A 549 22.32 30.24 -10.57
CA GLY A 549 22.30 29.21 -9.55
C GLY A 549 22.55 27.81 -10.12
N CYS A 550 22.79 26.85 -9.23
CA CYS A 550 22.82 25.42 -9.55
C CYS A 550 21.44 25.02 -10.11
N GLY A 551 21.35 24.77 -11.42
CA GLY A 551 20.09 24.42 -12.09
C GLY A 551 19.42 23.17 -11.49
N ARG A 552 18.12 23.03 -11.71
CA ARG A 552 17.35 21.83 -11.30
C ARG A 552 18.00 20.55 -11.83
N GLY A 553 18.57 20.59 -13.03
CA GLY A 553 19.33 19.50 -13.63
C GLY A 553 20.54 19.09 -12.80
N ALA A 554 21.29 20.05 -12.28
CA ALA A 554 22.43 19.76 -11.40
C ALA A 554 22.00 19.17 -10.05
N LEU A 555 20.87 19.63 -9.48
CA LEU A 555 20.28 19.01 -8.28
C LEU A 555 19.82 17.57 -8.53
N LEU A 556 19.21 17.30 -9.69
CA LEU A 556 18.82 15.95 -10.11
C LEU A 556 20.03 15.05 -10.33
N ALA A 557 21.11 15.58 -10.92
CA ALA A 557 22.35 14.84 -11.11
C ALA A 557 22.99 14.48 -9.75
N GLN A 558 22.97 15.39 -8.78
CA GLN A 558 23.44 15.14 -7.41
C GLN A 558 22.56 14.08 -6.71
N ALA A 559 21.23 14.22 -6.76
CA ALA A 559 20.32 13.23 -6.20
C ALA A 559 20.55 11.82 -6.76
N CYS A 560 20.84 11.72 -8.07
CA CYS A 560 21.19 10.44 -8.71
C CYS A 560 22.53 9.85 -8.23
N GLN A 561 23.50 10.69 -7.85
CA GLN A 561 24.77 10.23 -7.26
C GLN A 561 24.56 9.73 -5.83
N ASP A 562 23.68 10.40 -5.08
CA ASP A 562 23.38 10.13 -3.68
C ASP A 562 22.36 9.00 -3.44
N LEU A 563 21.85 8.35 -4.49
CA LEU A 563 20.85 7.27 -4.38
C LEU A 563 21.18 6.16 -3.37
N PRO A 564 22.44 5.67 -3.23
CA PRO A 564 22.77 4.68 -2.21
C PRO A 564 22.52 5.18 -0.78
N SER A 565 22.78 6.47 -0.53
CA SER A 565 22.54 7.14 0.75
C SER A 565 21.06 7.44 0.94
N ILE A 566 20.34 7.83 -0.12
CA ILE A 566 18.87 7.96 -0.09
C ILE A 566 18.25 6.61 0.30
N ARG A 567 18.71 5.51 -0.31
CA ARG A 567 18.24 4.16 0.02
C ARG A 567 18.43 3.82 1.50
N SER A 568 19.61 4.07 2.08
CA SER A 568 19.84 3.79 3.50
C SER A 568 18.95 4.65 4.41
N CYS A 569 18.70 5.91 4.04
CA CYS A 569 17.76 6.80 4.71
C CYS A 569 16.34 6.20 4.74
N TYR A 570 15.77 5.86 3.58
CA TYR A 570 14.42 5.31 3.50
C TYR A 570 14.28 3.93 4.15
N LEU A 571 15.31 3.07 4.12
CA LEU A 571 15.27 1.80 4.84
C LEU A 571 15.23 1.98 6.37
N THR A 572 15.79 3.07 6.87
CA THR A 572 15.77 3.39 8.31
C THR A 572 14.44 3.99 8.73
N HIS A 573 13.88 4.88 7.91
CA HIS A 573 12.64 5.60 8.23
C HIS A 573 11.36 4.85 7.85
N CYS A 574 11.36 4.00 6.82
CA CYS A 574 10.24 3.10 6.53
C CYS A 574 10.35 1.82 7.40
N SER A 575 10.43 1.99 8.73
CA SER A 575 10.63 0.89 9.67
C SER A 575 9.44 -0.07 9.65
N LEU A 576 9.63 -1.21 8.99
CA LEU A 576 8.70 -2.34 9.03
C LEU A 576 8.93 -3.10 10.33
N THR A 577 7.87 -3.53 11.01
CA THR A 577 7.96 -4.32 12.24
C THR A 577 8.82 -5.57 11.99
N ARG A 578 9.88 -5.77 12.77
CA ARG A 578 10.84 -6.86 12.52
C ARG A 578 10.17 -8.25 12.53
N ALA A 579 9.18 -8.45 13.41
CA ALA A 579 8.44 -9.69 13.51
C ALA A 579 7.60 -9.98 12.24
N SER A 580 6.90 -8.97 11.69
CA SER A 580 6.08 -9.11 10.48
C SER A 580 6.96 -9.27 9.23
N LEU A 581 8.11 -8.61 9.18
CA LEU A 581 9.12 -8.82 8.14
C LEU A 581 9.63 -10.26 8.13
N LEU A 582 10.03 -10.81 9.28
CA LEU A 582 10.51 -12.20 9.37
C LEU A 582 9.40 -13.21 9.03
N ALA A 583 8.17 -12.96 9.48
CA ALA A 583 7.03 -13.82 9.18
C ALA A 583 6.68 -13.83 7.67
N SER A 584 6.59 -12.65 7.04
CA SER A 584 6.33 -12.55 5.60
C SER A 584 7.49 -13.10 4.77
N GLN A 585 8.73 -12.88 5.19
CA GLN A 585 9.92 -13.46 4.55
C GLN A 585 9.88 -14.98 4.59
N ALA A 586 9.56 -15.58 5.74
CA ALA A 586 9.44 -17.03 5.85
C ALA A 586 8.36 -17.58 4.90
N LEU A 587 7.25 -16.87 4.76
CA LEU A 587 6.13 -17.27 3.91
C LEU A 587 6.49 -17.24 2.41
N TYR A 588 7.11 -16.16 1.94
CA TYR A 588 7.50 -16.02 0.52
C TYR A 588 8.73 -16.85 0.13
N ARG A 589 9.68 -17.08 1.05
CA ARG A 589 10.85 -17.92 0.81
C ARG A 589 10.58 -19.42 0.98
N GLY A 590 9.46 -19.77 1.60
CA GLY A 590 9.12 -21.17 1.91
C GLY A 590 9.92 -21.72 3.10
N GLU A 591 10.30 -20.88 4.06
CA GLU A 591 10.98 -21.30 5.30
C GLU A 591 9.95 -21.85 6.30
N LEU A 592 9.48 -23.07 6.04
CA LEU A 592 8.32 -23.72 6.69
C LEU A 592 8.38 -23.73 8.22
N GLN A 593 9.59 -23.82 8.80
CA GLN A 593 9.77 -23.88 10.26
C GLN A 593 9.50 -22.54 10.97
N ARG A 594 9.62 -21.43 10.25
CA ARG A 594 9.49 -20.06 10.78
C ARG A 594 8.11 -19.45 10.55
N VAL A 595 7.21 -20.16 9.87
CA VAL A 595 5.84 -19.68 9.61
C VAL A 595 4.98 -19.86 10.87
N PRO A 596 4.50 -18.78 11.50
CA PRO A 596 3.66 -18.89 12.71
C PRO A 596 2.19 -19.23 12.37
N SER A 597 1.68 -18.66 11.29
CA SER A 597 0.31 -18.82 10.79
C SER A 597 0.25 -18.63 9.28
N LEU A 598 -0.71 -19.30 8.63
CA LEU A 598 -1.06 -19.06 7.22
C LEU A 598 -2.16 -18.02 7.06
N LEU A 599 -2.74 -17.56 8.17
CA LEU A 599 -3.74 -16.51 8.18
C LEU A 599 -3.09 -15.15 7.97
N LEU A 600 -3.68 -14.33 7.11
CA LEU A 600 -3.27 -12.94 6.96
C LEU A 600 -4.30 -12.00 7.60
N PRO A 601 -3.86 -10.92 8.26
CA PRO A 601 -4.75 -9.92 8.81
C PRO A 601 -5.55 -9.24 7.69
N LEU A 602 -6.80 -8.86 7.97
CA LEU A 602 -7.60 -7.95 7.13
C LEU A 602 -7.10 -6.54 7.43
N PRO A 603 -6.43 -5.89 6.49
CA PRO A 603 -5.94 -4.54 6.70
C PRO A 603 -7.06 -3.53 6.45
N LYS A 604 -7.09 -2.48 7.28
CA LYS A 604 -7.90 -1.28 7.03
C LYS A 604 -7.18 -0.32 6.07
N GLU A 605 -5.85 -0.37 6.04
CA GLU A 605 -4.97 0.56 5.31
C GLU A 605 -3.79 -0.16 4.65
N PRO A 606 -3.16 0.44 3.61
CA PRO A 606 -1.91 -0.07 3.05
C PRO A 606 -0.78 -0.11 4.10
N LEU A 607 0.26 -0.90 3.81
CA LEU A 607 1.42 -1.10 4.68
C LEU A 607 2.20 0.19 4.92
N LEU A 608 2.32 1.02 3.88
CA LEU A 608 2.97 2.33 3.95
C LEU A 608 1.92 3.43 3.77
N PRO A 609 2.07 4.58 4.44
CA PRO A 609 1.16 5.69 4.27
C PRO A 609 1.26 6.25 2.84
N THR A 610 0.22 6.94 2.38
CA THR A 610 0.14 7.48 1.01
C THR A 610 1.26 8.46 0.70
N ASP A 611 1.76 9.15 1.72
CA ASP A 611 2.84 10.13 1.69
C ASP A 611 4.17 9.57 2.20
N TRP A 612 4.40 8.25 2.06
CA TRP A 612 5.68 7.62 2.36
C TRP A 612 6.92 8.31 1.75
N PRO A 613 6.88 8.99 0.58
CA PRO A 613 8.03 9.74 0.07
C PRO A 613 8.42 10.94 0.95
N PHE A 614 7.56 11.36 1.87
CA PHE A 614 7.83 12.40 2.85
C PHE A 614 8.10 11.84 4.25
N LEU A 615 8.00 10.52 4.46
CA LEU A 615 8.10 9.88 5.78
C LEU A 615 9.35 10.27 6.57
N PRO A 616 10.56 10.37 5.97
CA PRO A 616 11.72 10.83 6.73
C PRO A 616 11.56 12.26 7.27
N LEU A 617 10.92 13.17 6.51
CA LEU A 617 10.64 14.54 6.95
C LEU A 617 9.57 14.57 8.05
N ILE A 618 8.55 13.70 7.94
CA ILE A 618 7.48 13.57 8.93
C ILE A 618 8.06 13.08 10.27
N HIS A 619 8.90 12.06 10.24
CA HIS A 619 9.57 11.55 11.45
C HIS A 619 10.49 12.58 12.10
N LEU A 620 11.21 13.39 11.30
CA LEU A 620 12.02 14.48 11.84
C LEU A 620 11.15 15.57 12.51
N TYR A 621 10.02 15.92 11.89
CA TYR A 621 9.11 16.94 12.41
C TYR A 621 8.43 16.50 13.72
N HIS A 622 7.90 15.28 13.78
CA HIS A 622 7.29 14.75 15.01
C HIS A 622 8.29 14.69 16.15
N ARG A 623 9.49 14.18 15.88
CA ARG A 623 10.56 14.13 16.90
C ARG A 623 10.92 15.52 17.44
N ALA A 624 11.01 16.53 16.57
CA ALA A 624 11.27 17.91 16.97
C ALA A 624 10.13 18.49 17.84
N SER A 625 8.89 18.09 17.56
CA SER A 625 7.70 18.51 18.31
C SER A 625 7.62 17.84 19.69
N ASP A 626 7.93 16.55 19.77
CA ASP A 626 7.80 15.75 21.01
C ASP A 626 9.00 15.92 21.97
N THR A 627 10.20 16.17 21.44
CA THR A 627 11.44 16.28 22.23
C THR A 627 12.23 17.56 21.96
N PRO A 628 11.72 18.74 22.35
CA PRO A 628 12.34 20.04 22.06
C PRO A 628 13.71 20.27 22.76
N SER A 629 14.10 19.40 23.70
CA SER A 629 15.37 19.50 24.47
C SER A 629 16.31 18.30 24.27
N GLY A 630 15.99 17.38 23.35
CA GLY A 630 16.85 16.23 23.04
C GLY A 630 18.07 16.63 22.20
N LEU A 631 19.14 15.82 22.25
CA LEU A 631 20.27 15.99 21.33
C LEU A 631 19.74 15.76 19.88
N PRO A 632 19.96 16.68 18.93
CA PRO A 632 19.61 16.40 17.54
C PRO A 632 20.36 15.14 17.09
N PRO A 633 19.72 14.20 16.38
CA PRO A 633 20.42 13.03 15.87
C PRO A 633 21.56 13.51 14.96
N ALA A 634 22.66 12.75 14.92
CA ALA A 634 23.90 13.15 14.26
C ALA A 634 23.77 13.47 12.74
N ASP A 635 22.60 13.25 12.11
CA ASP A 635 22.39 13.49 10.68
C ASP A 635 20.96 14.00 10.34
N THR A 636 20.43 14.99 11.07
CA THR A 636 19.17 15.68 10.72
C THR A 636 19.22 16.29 9.31
N VAL A 637 20.30 17.05 9.04
CA VAL A 637 20.54 17.74 7.76
C VAL A 637 20.61 16.76 6.60
N GLY A 638 21.39 15.67 6.72
CA GLY A 638 21.49 14.69 5.65
C GLY A 638 20.19 13.94 5.42
N THR A 639 19.43 13.62 6.46
CA THR A 639 18.11 12.96 6.32
C THR A 639 17.12 13.86 5.59
N ALA A 640 17.02 15.14 5.97
CA ALA A 640 16.16 16.11 5.29
C ALA A 640 16.59 16.31 3.82
N MET A 641 17.90 16.48 3.58
CA MET A 641 18.45 16.62 2.24
C MET A 641 18.12 15.42 1.35
N ARG A 642 18.35 14.18 1.83
CA ARG A 642 18.09 12.95 1.07
C ARG A 642 16.60 12.73 0.79
N ALA A 643 15.73 13.10 1.72
CA ALA A 643 14.29 13.03 1.50
C ALA A 643 13.85 14.02 0.41
N LEU A 644 14.31 15.28 0.48
CA LEU A 644 14.01 16.31 -0.51
C LEU A 644 14.59 15.98 -1.89
N GLN A 645 15.81 15.43 -1.96
CA GLN A 645 16.41 14.92 -3.21
C GLN A 645 15.52 13.84 -3.85
N TRP A 646 15.02 12.89 -3.07
CA TRP A 646 14.14 11.84 -3.59
C TRP A 646 12.80 12.39 -4.10
N VAL A 647 12.16 13.28 -3.33
CA VAL A 647 10.92 13.94 -3.75
C VAL A 647 11.14 14.72 -5.04
N LEU A 648 12.28 15.40 -5.21
CA LEU A 648 12.61 16.13 -6.44
C LEU A 648 12.71 15.19 -7.66
N VAL A 649 13.33 14.02 -7.49
CA VAL A 649 13.41 12.99 -8.55
C VAL A 649 12.01 12.50 -8.92
N LEU A 650 11.15 12.23 -7.93
CA LEU A 650 9.77 11.79 -8.16
C LEU A 650 8.93 12.87 -8.85
N GLU A 651 8.95 14.11 -8.39
CA GLU A 651 8.24 15.24 -9.02
C GLU A 651 8.67 15.46 -10.47
N SER A 652 9.95 15.27 -10.76
CA SER A 652 10.52 15.53 -12.09
C SER A 652 10.26 14.41 -13.08
N TRP A 653 10.40 13.15 -12.67
CA TRP A 653 10.37 12.01 -13.58
C TRP A 653 9.21 11.04 -13.36
N ARG A 654 8.60 11.00 -12.16
CA ARG A 654 7.51 10.06 -11.81
C ARG A 654 6.38 10.76 -11.03
N PRO A 655 5.75 11.82 -11.58
CA PRO A 655 4.70 12.55 -10.88
C PRO A 655 3.48 11.67 -10.55
N GLN A 656 3.29 10.55 -11.27
CA GLN A 656 2.22 9.58 -10.98
C GLN A 656 2.35 8.97 -9.58
N ALA A 657 3.58 8.80 -9.08
CA ALA A 657 3.82 8.24 -7.74
C ALA A 657 3.39 9.19 -6.61
N LEU A 658 3.30 10.50 -6.89
CA LEU A 658 2.89 11.53 -5.93
C LEU A 658 1.44 11.97 -6.11
N TRP A 659 0.70 11.38 -7.06
CA TRP A 659 -0.67 11.80 -7.37
C TRP A 659 -1.63 11.59 -6.19
N ALA A 660 -1.41 10.56 -5.37
CA ALA A 660 -2.17 10.33 -4.15
C ALA A 660 -1.93 11.38 -3.06
N VAL A 661 -0.82 12.14 -3.15
CA VAL A 661 -0.47 13.21 -2.20
C VAL A 661 -0.91 14.55 -2.79
N PRO A 662 -1.97 15.18 -2.25
CA PRO A 662 -2.47 16.43 -2.80
C PRO A 662 -1.40 17.53 -2.74
N PRO A 663 -1.40 18.51 -3.68
CA PRO A 663 -0.42 19.60 -3.66
C PRO A 663 -0.38 20.37 -2.33
N GLY A 664 -1.52 20.49 -1.64
CA GLY A 664 -1.59 21.13 -0.31
C GLY A 664 -0.81 20.36 0.76
N ALA A 665 -0.91 19.03 0.76
CA ALA A 665 -0.09 18.20 1.64
C ALA A 665 1.39 18.30 1.30
N ARG A 666 1.77 18.32 0.02
CA ARG A 666 3.17 18.53 -0.41
C ARG A 666 3.71 19.87 0.11
N LEU A 667 2.93 20.94 0.02
CA LEU A 667 3.30 22.25 0.59
C LEU A 667 3.46 22.17 2.11
N ALA A 668 2.53 21.53 2.82
CA ALA A 668 2.61 21.34 4.26
C ALA A 668 3.90 20.60 4.67
N ARG A 669 4.29 19.54 3.95
CA ARG A 669 5.54 18.81 4.20
C ARG A 669 6.79 19.67 3.95
N LEU A 670 6.77 20.57 2.98
CA LEU A 670 7.87 21.53 2.77
C LEU A 670 7.93 22.55 3.91
N MET A 671 6.78 23.03 4.41
CA MET A 671 6.72 23.93 5.57
C MET A 671 7.24 23.25 6.85
N CYS A 672 6.94 21.97 7.06
CA CYS A 672 7.48 21.19 8.17
C CYS A 672 9.01 21.21 8.22
N VAL A 673 9.71 21.28 7.07
CA VAL A 673 11.19 21.37 7.04
C VAL A 673 11.71 22.59 7.80
N PHE A 674 10.98 23.71 7.75
CA PHE A 674 11.35 24.94 8.45
C PHE A 674 11.04 24.88 9.94
N LEU A 675 10.22 23.93 10.38
CA LEU A 675 9.84 23.75 11.78
C LEU A 675 10.69 22.70 12.51
N ILE A 676 11.52 21.92 11.81
CA ILE A 676 12.33 20.86 12.42
C ILE A 676 13.42 21.44 13.33
N ASP A 677 14.13 22.48 12.86
CA ASP A 677 15.25 23.10 13.57
C ASP A 677 15.45 24.54 13.08
N SER A 678 15.93 25.43 13.97
CA SER A 678 16.08 26.87 13.71
C SER A 678 17.17 27.22 12.69
N GLU A 679 18.06 26.28 12.36
CA GLU A 679 19.18 26.49 11.43
C GLU A 679 19.06 25.61 10.18
N LEU A 680 18.25 24.55 10.18
CA LEU A 680 18.14 23.61 9.06
C LEU A 680 17.77 24.28 7.73
N PHE A 681 16.87 25.26 7.75
CA PHE A 681 16.46 25.97 6.53
C PHE A 681 17.55 26.90 5.98
N ARG A 682 18.61 27.18 6.73
CA ARG A 682 19.75 28.01 6.29
C ARG A 682 20.79 27.21 5.52
N GLU A 683 20.74 25.89 5.63
CA GLU A 683 21.63 25.02 4.88
C GLU A 683 21.40 25.18 3.38
N THR A 684 22.42 25.68 2.69
CA THR A 684 22.37 25.94 1.24
C THR A 684 21.86 24.77 0.38
N PRO A 685 22.19 23.48 0.64
CA PRO A 685 21.61 22.38 -0.12
C PRO A 685 20.09 22.24 0.09
N ILE A 686 19.60 22.47 1.31
CA ILE A 686 18.16 22.38 1.63
C ILE A 686 17.41 23.52 0.97
N GLN A 687 17.92 24.75 1.05
CA GLN A 687 17.33 25.92 0.38
C GLN A 687 17.11 25.69 -1.11
N ARG A 688 18.14 25.18 -1.80
CA ARG A 688 18.07 24.90 -3.25
C ARG A 688 17.02 23.84 -3.59
N LEU A 689 16.93 22.76 -2.80
CA LEU A 689 15.97 21.69 -3.01
C LEU A 689 14.53 22.17 -2.73
N VAL A 690 14.30 22.86 -1.62
CA VAL A 690 12.99 23.43 -1.29
C VAL A 690 12.55 24.46 -2.33
N ALA A 691 13.45 25.35 -2.77
CA ALA A 691 13.13 26.33 -3.82
C ALA A 691 12.73 25.65 -5.13
N ALA A 692 13.45 24.60 -5.54
CA ALA A 692 13.11 23.82 -6.73
C ALA A 692 11.74 23.13 -6.62
N LEU A 693 11.43 22.53 -5.47
CA LEU A 693 10.14 21.88 -5.21
C LEU A 693 8.98 22.89 -5.10
N LEU A 694 9.21 24.04 -4.47
CA LEU A 694 8.24 25.13 -4.38
C LEU A 694 7.90 25.69 -5.77
N ALA A 695 8.90 25.86 -6.64
CA ALA A 695 8.70 26.30 -8.01
C ALA A 695 7.78 25.34 -8.80
N ARG A 696 7.87 24.03 -8.55
CA ARG A 696 6.98 23.00 -9.16
C ARG A 696 5.53 23.15 -8.70
N LEU A 697 5.30 23.40 -7.41
CA LEU A 697 3.96 23.64 -6.88
C LEU A 697 3.32 24.92 -7.43
N CYS A 698 4.14 25.88 -7.83
CA CYS A 698 3.71 27.17 -8.37
C CYS A 698 3.53 27.18 -9.90
N GLN A 699 3.77 26.06 -10.59
CA GLN A 699 3.50 25.95 -12.03
C GLN A 699 1.99 26.09 -12.32
N PRO A 700 1.63 26.69 -13.47
CA PRO A 700 0.23 26.98 -13.82
C PRO A 700 -0.66 25.72 -13.91
N GLU A 701 -0.08 24.55 -14.12
CA GLU A 701 -0.79 23.26 -14.17
C GLU A 701 -1.15 22.72 -12.77
N VAL A 702 -0.30 22.97 -11.77
CA VAL A 702 -0.43 22.41 -10.41
C VAL A 702 -1.14 23.39 -9.48
N LEU A 703 -0.83 24.69 -9.62
CA LEU A 703 -1.30 25.76 -8.75
C LEU A 703 -2.84 25.83 -8.63
N PRO A 704 -3.66 25.62 -9.68
CA PRO A 704 -5.12 25.61 -9.55
C PRO A 704 -5.64 24.47 -8.66
N ASN A 705 -4.91 23.35 -8.58
CA ASN A 705 -5.28 22.17 -7.78
C ASN A 705 -4.74 22.23 -6.34
N LEU A 706 -4.03 23.30 -5.97
CA LEU A 706 -3.54 23.52 -4.61
C LEU A 706 -4.72 23.85 -3.69
N ASN A 707 -5.18 22.85 -2.92
CA ASN A 707 -6.21 23.01 -1.90
C ASN A 707 -5.60 22.85 -0.49
N LEU A 708 -5.76 23.87 0.36
CA LEU A 708 -5.24 23.89 1.73
C LEU A 708 -6.20 23.28 2.75
N ASP A 709 -7.46 23.05 2.38
CA ASP A 709 -8.48 22.44 3.24
C ASP A 709 -8.48 20.90 3.16
N CYS A 710 -7.42 20.31 2.60
CA CYS A 710 -7.29 18.86 2.47
C CYS A 710 -6.87 18.20 3.80
N PRO A 711 -7.29 16.95 4.07
CA PRO A 711 -6.82 16.23 5.25
C PRO A 711 -5.31 15.97 5.15
N LEU A 712 -4.61 16.21 6.26
CA LEU A 712 -3.16 16.05 6.35
C LEU A 712 -2.84 14.92 7.35
N PRO A 713 -2.46 13.72 6.88
CA PRO A 713 -2.10 12.63 7.79
C PRO A 713 -0.99 13.07 8.76
N GLY A 714 -1.12 12.81 10.06
CA GLY A 714 -0.12 13.20 11.05
C GLY A 714 0.01 14.72 11.30
N LEU A 715 -0.90 15.56 10.81
CA LEU A 715 -0.99 16.97 11.22
C LEU A 715 -2.43 17.28 11.66
N THR A 716 -2.63 18.24 12.55
CA THR A 716 -3.97 18.60 13.04
C THR A 716 -4.79 19.31 11.95
N SER A 717 -4.24 20.40 11.40
CA SER A 717 -4.85 21.16 10.31
C SER A 717 -3.82 22.07 9.62
N PHE A 718 -4.12 22.52 8.40
CA PHE A 718 -3.27 23.50 7.72
C PHE A 718 -3.23 24.87 8.43
N PRO A 719 -4.34 25.41 8.96
CA PRO A 719 -4.31 26.63 9.80
C PRO A 719 -3.37 26.55 11.01
N ASP A 720 -3.40 25.45 11.77
CA ASP A 720 -2.52 25.30 12.95
C ASP A 720 -1.04 25.23 12.54
N LEU A 721 -0.75 24.50 11.45
CA LEU A 721 0.58 24.48 10.86
C LEU A 721 1.01 25.89 10.46
N TYR A 722 0.13 26.65 9.79
CA TYR A 722 0.46 28.00 9.33
C TYR A 722 0.72 28.96 10.49
N ALA A 723 -0.04 28.88 11.58
CA ALA A 723 0.24 29.67 12.79
C ALA A 723 1.64 29.35 13.35
N SER A 724 2.00 28.07 13.45
CA SER A 724 3.33 27.63 13.89
C SER A 724 4.44 28.15 12.97
N VAL A 725 4.20 28.17 11.65
CA VAL A 725 5.12 28.72 10.64
C VAL A 725 5.29 30.23 10.82
N LEU A 726 4.23 30.98 11.12
CA LEU A 726 4.29 32.43 11.38
C LEU A 726 5.07 32.74 12.65
N GLU A 727 4.81 32.02 13.75
CA GLU A 727 5.56 32.13 15.00
C GLU A 727 7.05 31.90 14.78
N HIS A 728 7.39 30.81 14.09
CA HIS A 728 8.78 30.47 13.79
C HIS A 728 9.43 31.50 12.86
N PHE A 729 8.70 32.01 11.87
CA PHE A 729 9.18 33.06 10.99
C PHE A 729 9.49 34.36 11.75
N GLU A 730 8.62 34.78 12.65
CA GLU A 730 8.83 35.97 13.47
C GLU A 730 10.05 35.82 14.39
N ALA A 731 10.26 34.61 14.94
CA ALA A 731 11.35 34.32 15.86
C ALA A 731 12.72 34.22 15.16
N VAL A 732 12.82 33.48 14.06
CA VAL A 732 14.11 33.04 13.50
C VAL A 732 14.22 33.13 11.97
N SER A 733 13.37 33.87 11.26
CA SER A 733 13.50 33.96 9.79
C SER A 733 14.72 34.75 9.30
N PHE A 734 15.16 35.76 10.08
CA PHE A 734 16.19 36.74 9.69
C PHE A 734 15.96 37.37 8.31
N GLY A 735 14.69 37.43 7.86
CA GLY A 735 14.31 37.94 6.55
C GLY A 735 14.67 37.05 5.37
N ASP A 736 14.83 35.74 5.58
CA ASP A 736 15.07 34.79 4.49
C ASP A 736 13.95 34.82 3.43
N HIS A 737 14.35 34.98 2.16
CA HIS A 737 13.41 35.15 1.06
C HIS A 737 12.62 33.88 0.76
N LEU A 738 13.23 32.70 0.90
CA LEU A 738 12.54 31.43 0.62
C LEU A 738 11.49 31.15 1.70
N PHE A 739 11.83 31.39 2.97
CA PHE A 739 10.88 31.32 4.07
C PHE A 739 9.75 32.34 3.87
N GLY A 740 10.07 33.58 3.49
CA GLY A 740 9.07 34.58 3.14
C GLY A 740 8.15 34.16 1.99
N ALA A 741 8.68 33.48 0.97
CA ALA A 741 7.87 32.96 -0.15
C ALA A 741 6.88 31.88 0.30
N LEU A 742 7.27 31.00 1.23
CA LEU A 742 6.36 30.01 1.83
C LEU A 742 5.28 30.66 2.68
N VAL A 743 5.61 31.71 3.45
CA VAL A 743 4.63 32.48 4.23
C VAL A 743 3.63 33.19 3.33
N LEU A 744 4.09 33.74 2.20
CA LEU A 744 3.22 34.48 1.27
C LEU A 744 2.27 33.56 0.48
N LEU A 745 2.67 32.33 0.13
CA LEU A 745 1.90 31.48 -0.78
C LEU A 745 0.43 31.22 -0.32
N PRO A 746 0.12 30.94 0.97
CA PRO A 746 -1.24 30.78 1.47
C PRO A 746 -2.08 32.08 1.51
N LEU A 747 -1.47 33.26 1.34
CA LEU A 747 -2.16 34.56 1.46
C LEU A 747 -2.89 35.00 0.19
N GLN A 748 -2.94 34.16 -0.84
CA GLN A 748 -3.69 34.44 -2.07
C GLN A 748 -5.19 34.54 -1.79
N ARG A 749 -5.92 35.29 -2.64
CA ARG A 749 -7.36 35.52 -2.45
C ARG A 749 -8.23 34.28 -2.54
N ARG A 750 -7.73 33.22 -3.20
CA ARG A 750 -8.45 31.94 -3.34
C ARG A 750 -8.57 31.15 -2.03
N PHE A 751 -7.70 31.41 -1.06
CA PHE A 751 -7.63 30.67 0.20
C PHE A 751 -8.39 31.38 1.31
N SER A 752 -8.62 30.66 2.41
CA SER A 752 -9.35 31.18 3.57
C SER A 752 -8.78 32.51 4.07
N VAL A 753 -9.69 33.41 4.47
CA VAL A 753 -9.33 34.71 5.08
C VAL A 753 -8.57 34.54 6.40
N THR A 754 -8.71 33.40 7.07
CA THR A 754 -8.07 33.10 8.36
C THR A 754 -6.55 33.24 8.31
N PHE A 755 -5.90 32.82 7.22
CA PHE A 755 -4.44 32.97 7.05
C PHE A 755 -3.99 34.44 7.07
N ARG A 756 -4.77 35.31 6.41
CA ARG A 756 -4.48 36.74 6.34
C ARG A 756 -4.80 37.47 7.64
N LEU A 757 -5.86 37.05 8.32
CA LEU A 757 -6.18 37.52 9.66
C LEU A 757 -5.11 37.12 10.68
N ALA A 758 -4.58 35.89 10.62
CA ALA A 758 -3.48 35.47 11.49
C ALA A 758 -2.24 36.36 11.32
N LEU A 759 -1.82 36.63 10.07
CA LEU A 759 -0.65 37.50 9.82
C LEU A 759 -0.87 38.96 10.23
N PHE A 760 -2.00 39.57 9.86
CA PHE A 760 -2.26 41.00 10.11
C PHE A 760 -2.90 41.30 11.48
N GLY A 761 -3.42 40.27 12.15
CA GLY A 761 -4.02 40.37 13.48
C GLY A 761 -3.03 40.02 14.57
N GLU A 762 -2.44 38.83 14.50
CA GLU A 762 -1.63 38.25 15.59
C GLU A 762 -0.12 38.44 15.34
N HIS A 763 0.35 38.28 14.10
CA HIS A 763 1.77 38.31 13.74
C HIS A 763 2.21 39.56 12.98
N VAL A 764 1.73 40.74 13.37
CA VAL A 764 2.08 42.01 12.69
C VAL A 764 3.60 42.27 12.71
N GLY A 765 4.32 41.76 13.71
CA GLY A 765 5.79 41.85 13.81
C GLY A 765 6.51 41.18 12.64
N ALA A 766 5.98 40.07 12.13
CA ALA A 766 6.54 39.34 10.98
C ALA A 766 6.60 40.19 9.69
N LEU A 767 5.71 41.17 9.53
CA LEU A 767 5.69 42.07 8.35
C LEU A 767 7.03 42.78 8.13
N ARG A 768 7.79 43.04 9.20
CA ARG A 768 9.10 43.72 9.10
C ARG A 768 10.19 42.83 8.50
N ALA A 769 10.05 41.51 8.61
CA ALA A 769 10.99 40.53 8.08
C ALA A 769 10.58 40.00 6.69
N LEU A 770 9.37 40.26 6.20
CA LEU A 770 8.88 39.80 4.89
C LEU A 770 9.40 40.64 3.70
N GLY A 771 10.72 40.67 3.52
CA GLY A 771 11.44 41.46 2.53
C GLY A 771 11.47 40.92 1.09
N LEU A 772 10.70 39.87 0.76
CA LEU A 772 10.74 39.24 -0.56
C LEU A 772 10.43 40.26 -1.67
N PRO A 773 11.33 40.49 -2.65
CA PRO A 773 11.08 41.44 -3.72
C PRO A 773 9.99 40.93 -4.67
N LEU A 774 9.20 41.85 -5.25
CA LEU A 774 8.09 41.56 -6.17
C LEU A 774 8.49 40.68 -7.35
N THR A 775 9.73 40.82 -7.80
CA THR A 775 10.27 40.02 -8.89
C THR A 775 10.48 38.56 -8.47
N GLN A 776 10.79 38.24 -7.19
CA GLN A 776 10.98 36.88 -6.63
C GLN A 776 9.68 36.22 -6.17
N LEU A 777 8.54 36.84 -6.42
CA LEU A 777 7.25 36.28 -6.02
C LEU A 777 6.96 34.98 -6.79
N PRO A 778 6.63 33.86 -6.10
CA PRO A 778 6.45 32.57 -6.76
C PRO A 778 5.17 32.48 -7.61
N VAL A 779 4.19 33.36 -7.36
CA VAL A 779 2.90 33.41 -8.05
C VAL A 779 2.64 34.85 -8.51
N SER A 780 1.89 35.04 -9.60
CA SER A 780 1.50 36.38 -10.08
C SER A 780 0.86 37.22 -8.96
N LEU A 781 1.21 38.51 -8.90
CA LEU A 781 0.67 39.47 -7.95
C LEU A 781 -0.87 39.56 -8.02
N GLU A 782 -1.44 39.29 -9.20
CA GLU A 782 -2.89 39.26 -9.44
C GLU A 782 -3.62 38.24 -8.58
N CYS A 783 -2.98 37.11 -8.23
CA CYS A 783 -3.58 36.09 -7.35
C CYS A 783 -3.80 36.59 -5.91
N TYR A 784 -3.15 37.69 -5.53
CA TYR A 784 -3.28 38.32 -4.22
C TYR A 784 -4.22 39.53 -4.24
N THR A 785 -4.31 40.24 -5.37
CA THR A 785 -5.11 41.47 -5.49
C THR A 785 -6.52 41.23 -6.01
N GLY A 786 -6.77 40.13 -6.73
CA GLY A 786 -8.07 39.78 -7.29
C GLY A 786 -8.63 38.44 -6.78
N PRO A 787 -9.94 38.32 -6.51
CA PRO A 787 -10.95 39.38 -6.39
C PRO A 787 -10.66 40.36 -5.22
N PRO A 788 -11.28 41.56 -5.17
CA PRO A 788 -11.11 42.49 -4.05
C PRO A 788 -11.53 41.86 -2.71
N GLU A 789 -10.95 42.33 -1.61
CA GLU A 789 -11.25 41.82 -0.27
C GLU A 789 -12.67 42.19 0.21
N ASP A 790 -13.37 41.21 0.79
CA ASP A 790 -14.74 41.36 1.26
C ASP A 790 -14.84 41.40 2.79
N ASN A 791 -13.82 40.90 3.51
CA ASN A 791 -13.80 40.88 4.97
C ASN A 791 -13.45 42.27 5.54
N LEU A 792 -14.39 42.85 6.29
CA LEU A 792 -14.26 44.20 6.86
C LEU A 792 -13.13 44.30 7.90
N ASP A 793 -12.97 43.29 8.77
CA ASP A 793 -11.97 43.31 9.84
C ASP A 793 -10.55 43.32 9.25
N LEU A 794 -10.32 42.49 8.23
CA LEU A 794 -9.04 42.46 7.52
C LEU A 794 -8.74 43.78 6.80
N LEU A 795 -9.74 44.41 6.17
CA LEU A 795 -9.57 45.72 5.53
C LEU A 795 -9.23 46.82 6.54
N GLN A 796 -9.81 46.79 7.73
CA GLN A 796 -9.44 47.70 8.82
C GLN A 796 -8.00 47.46 9.30
N LEU A 797 -7.58 46.19 9.40
CA LEU A 797 -6.20 45.83 9.75
C LEU A 797 -5.19 46.28 8.68
N TYR A 798 -5.50 46.08 7.39
CA TYR A 798 -4.68 46.58 6.27
C TYR A 798 -4.50 48.10 6.35
N PHE A 799 -5.61 48.83 6.54
CA PHE A 799 -5.57 50.28 6.66
C PHE A 799 -4.75 50.72 7.87
N ARG A 800 -4.95 50.08 9.03
CA ARG A 800 -4.17 50.34 10.24
C ARG A 800 -2.68 50.10 10.02
N ALA A 801 -2.29 48.99 9.38
CA ALA A 801 -0.90 48.65 9.12
C ALA A 801 -0.20 49.67 8.21
N LEU A 802 -0.90 50.21 7.20
CA LEU A 802 -0.41 51.27 6.32
C LEU A 802 -0.25 52.60 7.07
N VAL A 803 -1.27 53.04 7.82
CA VAL A 803 -1.27 54.35 8.49
C VAL A 803 -0.31 54.41 9.68
N THR A 804 -0.16 53.30 10.42
CA THR A 804 0.80 53.20 11.53
C THR A 804 2.24 53.05 11.04
N GLY A 805 2.45 52.85 9.75
CA GLY A 805 3.77 52.66 9.15
C GLY A 805 4.42 51.32 9.50
N ALA A 806 3.65 50.35 10.02
CA ALA A 806 4.07 48.97 10.22
C ALA A 806 4.37 48.27 8.89
N LEU A 807 3.56 48.59 7.86
CA LEU A 807 3.74 48.10 6.50
C LEU A 807 4.32 49.20 5.60
N ARG A 808 5.49 48.96 5.00
CA ARG A 808 6.16 49.90 4.09
C ARG A 808 6.74 49.20 2.87
N PRO A 809 6.89 49.90 1.73
CA PRO A 809 7.41 49.29 0.51
C PRO A 809 8.87 48.83 0.62
N HIS A 810 9.67 49.37 1.54
CA HIS A 810 11.11 49.10 1.64
C HIS A 810 11.44 47.75 2.30
N TRP A 811 10.54 47.21 3.14
CA TRP A 811 10.77 45.95 3.86
C TRP A 811 9.66 44.92 3.68
N CYS A 812 8.50 45.30 3.13
CA CYS A 812 7.45 44.36 2.77
C CYS A 812 6.73 44.77 1.47
N PRO A 813 7.46 44.77 0.33
CA PRO A 813 6.97 45.34 -0.92
C PRO A 813 5.73 44.60 -1.47
N VAL A 814 5.68 43.27 -1.34
CA VAL A 814 4.57 42.45 -1.86
C VAL A 814 3.26 42.78 -1.14
N LEU A 815 3.23 42.66 0.18
CA LEU A 815 2.00 42.92 0.94
C LEU A 815 1.64 44.40 0.94
N TYR A 816 2.61 45.32 0.81
CA TYR A 816 2.33 46.73 0.58
C TYR A 816 1.51 46.94 -0.70
N ALA A 817 1.94 46.37 -1.83
CA ALA A 817 1.19 46.46 -3.09
C ALA A 817 -0.22 45.83 -2.98
N VAL A 818 -0.32 44.68 -2.31
CA VAL A 818 -1.59 43.96 -2.12
C VAL A 818 -2.59 44.75 -1.26
N THR A 819 -2.13 45.29 -0.14
CA THR A 819 -2.97 46.07 0.78
C THR A 819 -3.43 47.39 0.17
N VAL A 820 -2.55 48.10 -0.57
CA VAL A 820 -2.92 49.31 -1.31
C VAL A 820 -4.02 49.02 -2.32
N ALA A 821 -3.91 47.92 -3.07
CA ALA A 821 -4.92 47.50 -4.05
C ALA A 821 -6.29 47.24 -3.39
N HIS A 822 -6.32 46.47 -2.30
CA HIS A 822 -7.56 46.14 -1.58
C HIS A 822 -8.19 47.35 -0.91
N VAL A 823 -7.39 48.20 -0.26
CA VAL A 823 -7.89 49.43 0.38
C VAL A 823 -8.42 50.41 -0.65
N ASN A 824 -7.73 50.60 -1.78
CA ASN A 824 -8.21 51.43 -2.89
C ASN A 824 -9.56 50.91 -3.42
N SER A 825 -9.64 49.61 -3.73
CA SER A 825 -10.87 48.98 -4.22
C SER A 825 -12.02 49.14 -3.22
N PHE A 826 -11.77 48.91 -1.93
CA PHE A 826 -12.78 49.05 -0.88
C PHE A 826 -13.29 50.49 -0.74
N ILE A 827 -12.39 51.47 -0.69
CA ILE A 827 -12.69 52.89 -0.52
C ILE A 827 -13.54 53.43 -1.67
N PHE A 828 -13.27 53.00 -2.91
CA PHE A 828 -13.99 53.42 -4.10
C PHE A 828 -15.13 52.48 -4.54
N SER A 829 -15.31 51.33 -3.87
CA SER A 829 -16.42 50.44 -4.15
C SER A 829 -17.77 51.15 -3.96
N GLN A 830 -18.69 50.96 -4.90
CA GLN A 830 -20.03 51.56 -4.89
C GLN A 830 -21.13 50.49 -4.83
N ASP A 831 -20.92 49.41 -4.08
CA ASP A 831 -21.92 48.34 -3.98
C ASP A 831 -23.17 48.80 -3.20
N PRO A 832 -24.35 48.90 -3.85
CA PRO A 832 -25.59 49.34 -3.21
C PRO A 832 -26.10 48.34 -2.15
N LYS A 833 -25.69 47.07 -2.19
CA LYS A 833 -26.14 46.00 -1.29
C LYS A 833 -25.36 45.89 0.02
N SER A 834 -24.34 46.71 0.22
CA SER A 834 -23.50 46.71 1.43
C SER A 834 -24.26 47.14 2.70
N SER A 835 -23.90 46.56 3.85
CA SER A 835 -24.45 46.93 5.16
C SER A 835 -24.07 48.36 5.57
N ASP A 836 -24.84 48.96 6.49
CA ASP A 836 -24.59 50.34 6.94
C ASP A 836 -23.24 50.48 7.66
N GLU A 837 -22.80 49.45 8.38
CA GLU A 837 -21.48 49.38 9.01
C GLU A 837 -20.35 49.46 7.97
N VAL A 838 -20.45 48.68 6.88
CA VAL A 838 -19.46 48.70 5.79
C VAL A 838 -19.44 50.06 5.10
N LYS A 839 -20.60 50.69 4.88
CA LYS A 839 -20.70 52.05 4.32
C LYS A 839 -20.11 53.11 5.25
N ALA A 840 -20.28 52.97 6.56
CA ALA A 840 -19.69 53.88 7.55
C ALA A 840 -18.16 53.72 7.60
N ALA A 841 -17.67 52.48 7.65
CA ALA A 841 -16.24 52.18 7.63
C ALA A 841 -15.55 52.69 6.36
N ARG A 842 -16.17 52.48 5.18
CA ARG A 842 -15.68 53.00 3.90
C ARG A 842 -15.53 54.52 3.91
N ARG A 843 -16.56 55.25 4.38
CA ARG A 843 -16.53 56.72 4.51
C ARG A 843 -15.44 57.16 5.49
N SER A 844 -15.33 56.50 6.64
CA SER A 844 -14.31 56.80 7.64
C SER A 844 -12.89 56.60 7.10
N MET A 845 -12.62 55.47 6.44
CA MET A 845 -11.32 55.19 5.84
C MET A 845 -10.98 56.21 4.75
N LEU A 846 -11.94 56.57 3.89
CA LEU A 846 -11.73 57.58 2.86
C LEU A 846 -11.41 58.97 3.43
N GLN A 847 -12.15 59.40 4.45
CA GLN A 847 -11.88 60.66 5.16
C GLN A 847 -10.48 60.65 5.78
N LYS A 848 -10.12 59.56 6.47
CA LYS A 848 -8.79 59.39 7.06
C LYS A 848 -7.70 59.39 6.00
N THR A 849 -7.89 58.76 4.83
CA THR A 849 -6.91 58.79 3.72
C THR A 849 -6.67 60.19 3.18
N TRP A 850 -7.71 61.02 3.07
CA TRP A 850 -7.59 62.40 2.61
C TRP A 850 -6.78 63.26 3.59
N LEU A 851 -6.96 63.02 4.89
CA LEU A 851 -6.30 63.72 6.00
C LEU A 851 -4.92 63.14 6.36
N LEU A 852 -4.40 62.16 5.61
CA LEU A 852 -3.06 61.60 5.86
C LEU A 852 -1.97 62.66 5.65
N ALA A 853 -1.08 62.77 6.64
CA ALA A 853 0.11 63.63 6.56
C ALA A 853 1.19 63.08 5.62
N ASP A 854 1.23 61.76 5.41
CA ASP A 854 2.14 61.10 4.46
C ASP A 854 1.61 61.27 3.02
N GLU A 855 2.21 62.21 2.29
CA GLU A 855 1.81 62.53 0.92
C GLU A 855 2.04 61.36 -0.06
N GLY A 856 3.06 60.53 0.18
CA GLY A 856 3.38 59.38 -0.66
C GLY A 856 2.32 58.29 -0.53
N LEU A 857 2.00 57.89 0.71
CA LEU A 857 0.95 56.91 0.97
C LEU A 857 -0.43 57.40 0.48
N ARG A 858 -0.75 58.68 0.71
CA ARG A 858 -2.00 59.30 0.20
C ARG A 858 -2.09 59.19 -1.32
N LYS A 859 -0.98 59.46 -2.03
CA LYS A 859 -0.93 59.33 -3.50
C LYS A 859 -1.16 57.89 -3.93
N HIS A 860 -0.52 56.92 -3.29
CA HIS A 860 -0.65 55.50 -3.64
C HIS A 860 -2.08 54.98 -3.43
N LEU A 861 -2.71 55.31 -2.30
CA LEU A 861 -4.08 54.88 -2.00
C LEU A 861 -5.14 55.50 -2.92
N LEU A 862 -4.97 56.76 -3.34
CA LEU A 862 -5.97 57.45 -4.17
C LEU A 862 -5.78 57.17 -5.67
N HIS A 863 -4.54 57.07 -6.14
CA HIS A 863 -4.23 57.00 -7.58
C HIS A 863 -3.90 55.58 -8.06
N TYR A 864 -4.02 54.55 -7.23
CA TYR A 864 -3.83 53.16 -7.67
C TYR A 864 -4.69 52.83 -8.90
N LYS A 865 -4.07 52.18 -9.90
CA LYS A 865 -4.72 51.74 -11.15
C LYS A 865 -4.78 50.22 -11.25
N LEU A 866 -3.64 49.56 -11.37
CA LEU A 866 -3.52 48.12 -11.65
C LEU A 866 -2.24 47.55 -11.03
N PRO A 867 -2.21 46.26 -10.66
CA PRO A 867 -1.00 45.60 -10.19
C PRO A 867 0.02 45.47 -11.35
N ASN A 868 1.29 45.74 -11.08
CA ASN A 868 2.38 45.60 -12.06
C ASN A 868 3.69 45.29 -11.33
N SER A 869 4.14 44.03 -11.41
CA SER A 869 5.34 43.53 -10.71
C SER A 869 6.67 44.03 -11.29
N LEU A 870 6.66 44.67 -12.47
CA LEU A 870 7.85 45.24 -13.10
C LEU A 870 8.23 46.61 -12.49
N LEU A 871 7.28 47.26 -11.81
CA LEU A 871 7.50 48.54 -11.15
C LEU A 871 8.00 48.33 -9.71
N PRO A 872 8.85 49.23 -9.17
CA PRO A 872 9.43 49.08 -7.84
C PRO A 872 8.37 49.03 -6.72
N GLU A 873 7.24 49.71 -6.92
CA GLU A 873 6.13 49.77 -5.97
C GLU A 873 5.11 48.64 -6.16
N GLY A 874 5.17 47.91 -7.28
CA GLY A 874 4.28 46.78 -7.58
C GLY A 874 2.94 47.15 -8.22
N PHE A 875 2.72 48.41 -8.59
CA PHE A 875 1.49 48.87 -9.21
C PHE A 875 1.66 50.12 -10.06
N GLU A 876 0.72 50.33 -10.99
CA GLU A 876 0.60 51.55 -11.78
C GLU A 876 -0.25 52.60 -11.06
N LEU A 877 0.11 53.86 -11.23
CA LEU A 877 -0.66 55.00 -10.73
C LEU A 877 -1.31 55.77 -11.88
N TYR A 878 -2.53 56.25 -11.67
CA TYR A 878 -3.17 57.23 -12.54
C TYR A 878 -2.44 58.58 -12.47
N ALA A 879 -2.16 59.17 -13.64
CA ALA A 879 -1.63 60.53 -13.72
C ALA A 879 -2.62 61.59 -13.21
N GLN A 880 -3.93 61.33 -13.37
CA GLN A 880 -5.03 62.15 -12.86
C GLN A 880 -6.14 61.21 -12.37
N LEU A 881 -6.73 61.51 -11.21
CA LEU A 881 -7.82 60.70 -10.63
C LEU A 881 -8.97 60.52 -11.63
N PRO A 882 -9.55 59.31 -11.77
CA PRO A 882 -10.74 59.09 -12.58
C PRO A 882 -11.89 60.03 -12.17
N THR A 883 -12.65 60.53 -13.14
CA THR A 883 -13.73 61.51 -12.91
C THR A 883 -14.76 61.05 -11.88
N LEU A 884 -15.09 59.75 -11.85
CA LEU A 884 -15.98 59.14 -10.87
C LEU A 884 -15.41 59.17 -9.44
N HIS A 885 -14.11 58.91 -9.28
CA HIS A 885 -13.44 58.97 -7.97
C HIS A 885 -13.34 60.42 -7.48
N GLN A 886 -13.07 61.37 -8.40
CA GLN A 886 -13.06 62.81 -8.08
C GLN A 886 -14.43 63.30 -7.62
N GLN A 887 -15.51 62.94 -8.32
CA GLN A 887 -16.88 63.31 -7.94
C GLN A 887 -17.27 62.72 -6.58
N TYR A 888 -16.86 61.48 -6.30
CA TYR A 888 -17.13 60.83 -5.02
C TYR A 888 -16.39 61.51 -3.86
N LEU A 889 -15.10 61.83 -4.06
CA LEU A 889 -14.30 62.60 -3.11
C LEU A 889 -14.90 63.99 -2.85
N GLN A 890 -15.34 64.70 -3.91
CA GLN A 890 -15.97 66.02 -3.80
C GLN A 890 -17.29 65.99 -3.03
N ARG A 891 -18.11 64.95 -3.20
CA ARG A 891 -19.36 64.78 -2.42
C ARG A 891 -19.08 64.59 -0.93
N LEU A 892 -17.99 63.91 -0.58
CA LEU A 892 -17.61 63.70 0.81
C LEU A 892 -17.04 64.96 1.45
N THR A 893 -16.23 65.74 0.72
CA THR A 893 -15.70 67.03 1.22
C THR A 893 -16.80 68.07 1.41
N LEU A 894 -17.81 68.11 0.53
CA LEU A 894 -19.02 68.94 0.68
C LEU A 894 -19.89 68.52 1.89
N GLY A 895 -19.90 67.23 2.26
CA GLY A 895 -20.57 66.75 3.47
C GLY A 895 -19.82 67.09 4.77
N MET A 896 -18.49 67.20 4.74
CA MET A 896 -17.68 67.61 5.89
C MET A 896 -17.83 69.10 6.23
N THR A 897 -18.04 69.97 5.23
CA THR A 897 -18.32 71.39 5.46
C THR A 897 -19.71 71.65 6.03
N GLN A 898 -20.67 70.72 5.85
CA GLN A 898 -22.01 70.85 6.44
C GLN A 898 -22.10 70.34 7.88
N ASN A 899 -21.34 69.29 8.26
CA ASN A 899 -21.35 68.77 9.63
C ASN A 899 -20.46 69.55 10.62
N GLY A 900 -19.59 70.45 10.14
CA GLY A 900 -18.75 71.32 10.98
C GLY A 900 -19.43 72.63 11.44
N VAL A 901 -20.70 72.85 11.08
CA VAL A 901 -21.43 74.13 11.36
C VAL A 901 -22.59 73.93 12.35
N SER A 902 -22.78 72.74 12.90
CA SER A 902 -23.81 72.47 13.91
C SER A 902 -23.19 71.83 15.15
N GLU A 903 -22.44 72.64 15.90
CA GLU A 903 -22.26 72.58 17.36
C GLU A 903 -21.40 73.79 17.77
N THR A 904 -22.07 74.91 18.03
CA THR A 904 -21.61 76.01 18.90
C THR A 904 -22.65 76.24 19.96
#